data_AF-A0A8D3CT16-F1
#
_entry.id   AF-A0A8D3CT16-F1
#
_cell.length_a   1.000
_cell.length_b   1.000
_cell.length_c   1.000
_cell.angle_alpha   90.00
_cell.angle_beta   90.00
_cell.angle_gamma   90.00
#
_symmetry.space_group_name_H-M   'P 1'
#
loop_
_entity.id
_entity.type
_entity.pdbx_description
1 polymer ?
#
loop_
_entity_poly.entity_id
_entity_poly.type
_entity_poly.pdbx_seq_one_letter_code
_entity_poly.pdbx_strand_id
1 'polypeptide(L)'
;METHTEVGPPHGTIFNSYMNRAKTRVCFVLLSAPWSVLCYYAEEINLRVPLQVVNSPNLTWSEQMLSRLSLPNPMLQDVPNPPPCFYTCEFRTNKLQRFLGSDNEETFFKTTQRHQVLYEILARTPYGSVSKGQVGIDRLLSEQVFTDAYPLHELPTPQMSPQSFSVRQILYAYWAKWSCWTRYQPLDHIREYFGEKIALYFAWLGFYTAWLVPASLVGTLIFLFGLWLMFTDVPAKEVCESGGSFVMCPTCNICSTWNYSSICLTYKAGILFDNGGTVFLSVFMSLWAITFLEYWKRTCSALSHRWNCSEFEDIEERPRPEFTAMAPMTMRNPVTGLEEPYFPENQRFNRTLSGCMVIDVSLRDSRKYRLPFSAGKIASITSSVLNLLLILMLSRVYFALAHILTRWEMHRTQNKYEDMFILKVFIFQFVNFYSSPVYIAFFKGRFVGYPGNYNTLFGVRNEDCGAGGCLIELAQELLVIMVGKQLINNIQEFIETQRAEVSPWEADHQLLECEGLLSEYLEMVIQFGFITIFVAACPLAPLFALINNWVEIRLDAQKFVTEYRRPVVERAQDIGIWLPIMQFITHAAVLTNAFLIAFTSSFLPRLYYRYTRDRTLSGFVNFTLATSPGNYSREQSAPCRYLGLRDENGEYRPEYFHLLAIQLSFVIIFEHVVFFIGRLIDMMVPDIPEEVEIKIKREHYMAKEALAENRVHKGPKRPTRCL
;
A
#
# COMPACT_ATOMS: atom_id res chain seq x y z
N MET A 1 45.79 -1.00 19.67
CA MET A 1 46.09 -2.43 19.46
C MET A 1 46.51 -2.96 20.82
N GLU A 2 45.54 -3.30 21.66
CA GLU A 2 45.77 -3.86 22.99
C GLU A 2 44.84 -5.07 23.12
N THR A 3 45.43 -6.26 23.22
CA THR A 3 44.73 -7.54 23.34
C THR A 3 44.81 -8.00 24.79
N HIS A 4 43.67 -8.02 25.49
CA HIS A 4 43.55 -8.71 26.77
C HIS A 4 43.19 -10.18 26.54
N THR A 5 44.05 -11.08 26.98
CA THR A 5 43.82 -12.52 27.07
C THR A 5 43.73 -12.92 28.53
N GLU A 6 42.56 -13.33 29.00
CA GLU A 6 42.41 -14.02 30.29
C GLU A 6 42.37 -15.54 30.08
N VAL A 7 43.12 -16.23 30.93
CA VAL A 7 43.29 -17.69 30.99
C VAL A 7 42.46 -18.20 32.17
N GLY A 8 41.52 -19.11 31.91
CA GLY A 8 40.78 -19.85 32.96
C GLY A 8 41.35 -21.25 33.19
N PRO A 9 41.18 -21.85 34.40
CA PRO A 9 41.58 -23.23 34.67
C PRO A 9 40.42 -24.25 34.49
N PRO A 10 40.71 -25.56 34.51
CA PRO A 10 39.87 -26.59 33.89
C PRO A 10 39.07 -27.44 34.89
N HIS A 11 37.99 -28.08 34.39
CA HIS A 11 37.53 -29.47 34.63
C HIS A 11 35.99 -29.58 34.62
N GLY A 12 35.46 -30.58 33.89
CA GLY A 12 34.08 -31.05 34.08
C GLY A 12 33.36 -31.52 32.81
N THR A 13 33.71 -32.71 32.34
CA THR A 13 33.27 -33.39 31.12
C THR A 13 31.80 -33.85 31.14
N ILE A 14 31.09 -33.79 30.00
CA ILE A 14 30.34 -34.90 29.32
C ILE A 14 29.08 -34.40 28.56
N PHE A 15 29.08 -34.67 27.24
CA PHE A 15 27.96 -34.69 26.27
C PHE A 15 27.31 -33.37 25.82
N ASN A 16 27.85 -32.80 24.74
CA ASN A 16 27.01 -32.44 23.59
C ASN A 16 27.84 -32.51 22.30
N SER A 17 27.33 -33.27 21.35
CA SER A 17 27.95 -33.57 20.07
C SER A 17 28.05 -32.32 19.19
N TYR A 18 29.26 -32.15 18.67
CA TYR A 18 29.72 -31.13 17.75
C TYR A 18 28.86 -31.01 16.48
N MET A 19 28.02 -29.98 16.41
CA MET A 19 27.85 -29.21 15.19
C MET A 19 28.93 -28.13 15.23
N ASN A 20 30.01 -28.34 14.46
CA ASN A 20 31.01 -27.31 14.18
C ASN A 20 30.35 -26.13 13.45
N ARG A 21 29.69 -25.23 14.17
CA ARG A 21 29.64 -23.82 13.77
C ARG A 21 31.06 -23.31 13.91
N ALA A 22 31.78 -23.22 12.79
CA ALA A 22 32.98 -22.39 12.75
C ALA A 22 32.63 -21.05 13.39
N LYS A 23 33.30 -20.69 14.50
CA LYS A 23 33.15 -19.36 15.10
C LYS A 23 33.66 -18.35 14.06
N THR A 24 32.76 -17.86 13.22
CA THR A 24 33.01 -16.71 12.36
C THR A 24 33.34 -15.54 13.30
N ARG A 25 34.60 -15.10 13.30
CA ARG A 25 34.99 -13.89 14.02
C ARG A 25 34.38 -12.70 13.28
N VAL A 26 33.27 -12.18 13.79
CA VAL A 26 32.68 -10.93 13.31
C VAL A 26 33.55 -9.78 13.83
N CYS A 27 34.02 -8.92 12.93
CA CYS A 27 34.81 -7.74 13.27
C CYS A 27 33.95 -6.49 13.03
N PHE A 28 33.73 -5.69 14.06
CA PHE A 28 32.99 -4.44 13.95
C PHE A 28 33.94 -3.27 13.75
N VAL A 29 33.69 -2.47 12.72
CA VAL A 29 34.45 -1.24 12.42
C VAL A 29 33.55 -0.04 12.67
N LEU A 30 33.84 0.74 13.70
CA LEU A 30 33.10 1.96 14.02
C LEU A 30 33.64 3.12 13.18
N LEU A 31 32.74 3.80 12.49
CA LEU A 31 33.06 4.93 11.62
C LEU A 31 32.57 6.24 12.24
N SER A 32 33.41 7.26 12.19
CA SER A 32 33.05 8.63 12.57
C SER A 32 33.75 9.63 11.65
N ALA A 33 33.11 10.77 11.39
CA ALA A 33 33.68 11.85 10.60
C ALA A 33 34.03 13.04 11.51
N PRO A 34 35.24 13.64 11.36
CA PRO A 34 35.59 14.86 12.08
C PRO A 34 34.80 16.05 11.55
N TRP A 35 34.71 17.12 12.34
CA TRP A 35 33.93 18.32 12.04
C TRP A 35 34.24 18.94 10.66
N SER A 36 35.51 19.00 10.27
CA SER A 36 35.94 19.55 8.98
C SER A 36 35.41 18.75 7.79
N VAL A 37 35.40 17.42 7.91
CA VAL A 37 34.87 16.50 6.89
C VAL A 37 33.34 16.62 6.83
N LEU A 38 32.67 16.70 7.98
CA LEU A 38 31.23 16.94 8.03
C LEU A 38 30.84 18.25 7.36
N CYS A 39 31.54 19.36 7.64
CA CYS A 39 31.26 20.65 7.01
C CYS A 39 31.47 20.61 5.49
N TYR A 40 32.57 20.01 5.05
CA TYR A 40 32.88 19.89 3.61
C TYR A 40 31.79 19.12 2.87
N TYR A 41 31.45 17.91 3.34
CA TYR A 41 30.44 17.11 2.68
C TYR A 41 29.02 17.63 2.89
N ALA A 42 28.71 18.28 4.02
CA ALA A 42 27.44 18.95 4.23
C ALA A 42 27.22 20.10 3.22
N GLU A 43 28.26 20.88 2.92
CA GLU A 43 28.22 21.90 1.88
C GLU A 43 28.18 21.26 0.48
N GLU A 44 28.93 20.18 0.26
CA GLU A 44 28.90 19.46 -1.01
C GLU A 44 27.51 18.92 -1.30
N ILE A 45 26.80 18.33 -0.33
CA ILE A 45 25.44 17.78 -0.49
C ILE A 45 24.32 18.83 -0.38
N ASN A 46 24.65 20.12 -0.24
CA ASN A 46 23.70 21.21 0.02
C ASN A 46 22.75 20.90 1.19
N LEU A 47 23.29 20.35 2.30
CA LEU A 47 22.49 19.98 3.47
C LEU A 47 21.74 21.20 4.01
N ARG A 48 20.42 21.07 4.22
CA ARG A 48 19.61 22.15 4.81
C ARG A 48 19.75 22.16 6.34
N VAL A 49 20.08 23.32 6.91
CA VAL A 49 20.38 23.53 8.34
C VAL A 49 19.49 24.65 8.90
N PRO A 50 19.06 24.58 10.17
CA PRO A 50 18.15 25.57 10.77
C PRO A 50 18.76 26.97 10.93
N LEU A 51 18.01 27.98 10.48
CA LEU A 51 18.33 29.41 10.58
C LEU A 51 17.52 30.10 11.69
N GLN A 52 16.22 29.82 11.79
CA GLN A 52 15.33 30.44 12.78
C GLN A 52 14.20 29.47 13.20
N VAL A 53 13.83 29.50 14.49
CA VAL A 53 12.70 28.75 15.03
C VAL A 53 11.37 29.37 14.57
N VAL A 54 10.45 28.53 14.12
CA VAL A 54 9.10 28.91 13.70
C VAL A 54 8.09 28.41 14.71
N ASN A 55 7.36 29.33 15.33
CA ASN A 55 6.21 29.00 16.16
C ASN A 55 4.99 28.82 15.27
N SER A 56 4.73 27.57 14.85
CA SER A 56 3.47 27.21 14.19
C SER A 56 2.57 26.45 15.15
N PRO A 57 1.30 26.85 15.33
CA PRO A 57 0.38 26.07 16.14
C PRO A 57 0.10 24.72 15.47
N ASN A 58 0.42 23.62 16.16
CA ASN A 58 0.15 22.26 15.74
C ASN A 58 -1.33 21.90 15.98
N LEU A 59 -2.28 22.60 15.37
CA LEU A 59 -3.69 22.18 15.49
C LEU A 59 -3.97 21.02 14.54
N THR A 60 -4.25 19.86 15.11
CA THR A 60 -4.76 18.71 14.36
C THR A 60 -6.21 18.95 13.93
N TRP A 61 -6.63 18.39 12.79
CA TRP A 61 -7.99 18.59 12.26
C TRP A 61 -9.09 18.15 13.25
N SER A 62 -8.87 17.02 13.93
CA SER A 62 -9.76 16.50 14.96
C SER A 62 -9.87 17.43 16.16
N GLU A 63 -8.78 18.07 16.57
CA GLU A 63 -8.78 19.08 17.63
C GLU A 63 -9.55 20.34 17.20
N GLN A 64 -9.42 20.77 15.94
CA GLN A 64 -10.25 21.86 15.38
C GLN A 64 -11.74 21.50 15.37
N MET A 65 -12.09 20.25 15.02
CA MET A 65 -13.48 19.79 15.00
C MET A 65 -14.06 19.61 16.41
N LEU A 66 -13.32 18.97 17.32
CA LEU A 66 -13.75 18.70 18.70
C LEU A 66 -13.81 19.98 19.54
N SER A 67 -12.92 20.94 19.32
CA SER A 67 -13.01 22.27 19.93
C SER A 67 -14.26 23.03 19.46
N ARG A 68 -14.65 22.93 18.18
CA ARG A 68 -15.94 23.45 17.70
C ARG A 68 -17.13 22.79 18.37
N LEU A 69 -17.02 21.51 18.72
CA LEU A 69 -18.05 20.74 19.43
C LEU A 69 -17.94 20.83 20.96
N SER A 70 -16.96 21.57 21.50
CA SER A 70 -16.65 21.67 22.95
C SER A 70 -16.44 20.31 23.66
N LEU A 71 -15.92 19.31 22.95
CA LEU A 71 -15.63 17.97 23.49
C LEU A 71 -14.13 17.80 23.79
N PRO A 72 -13.73 17.17 24.92
CA PRO A 72 -12.34 16.87 25.18
C PRO A 72 -11.81 15.84 24.19
N ASN A 73 -10.56 15.99 23.74
CA ASN A 73 -9.94 15.08 22.79
C ASN A 73 -9.24 13.91 23.51
N PRO A 74 -9.80 12.68 23.50
CA PRO A 74 -9.19 11.54 24.19
C PRO A 74 -7.92 11.03 23.51
N MET A 75 -7.67 11.41 22.25
CA MET A 75 -6.52 10.95 21.47
C MET A 75 -5.28 11.82 21.70
N LEU A 76 -5.44 13.01 22.29
CA LEU A 76 -4.32 13.91 22.57
C LEU A 76 -3.43 13.31 23.67
N GLN A 77 -2.12 13.46 23.49
CA GLN A 77 -1.10 13.06 24.46
C GLN A 77 0.02 14.10 24.44
N ASP A 78 0.42 14.55 25.62
CA ASP A 78 1.58 15.42 25.77
C ASP A 78 2.86 14.59 25.68
N VAL A 79 3.51 14.64 24.52
CA VAL A 79 4.79 13.96 24.27
C VAL A 79 5.94 14.90 24.69
N PRO A 80 6.90 14.44 25.50
CA PRO A 80 8.02 15.27 25.93
C PRO A 80 8.91 15.68 24.75
N ASN A 81 9.55 16.85 24.87
CA ASN A 81 10.55 17.37 23.93
C ASN A 81 10.08 17.35 22.45
N PRO A 82 8.99 18.04 22.07
CA PRO A 82 8.60 18.14 20.67
C PRO A 82 9.67 18.89 19.88
N PRO A 83 10.13 18.37 18.73
CA PRO A 83 11.13 19.06 17.93
C PRO A 83 10.55 20.36 17.37
N PRO A 84 11.24 21.50 17.55
CA PRO A 84 10.78 22.77 17.01
C PRO A 84 10.85 22.77 15.48
N CYS A 85 9.92 23.47 14.84
CA CYS A 85 9.97 23.74 13.40
C CYS A 85 10.99 24.84 13.12
N PHE A 86 11.75 24.72 12.02
CA PHE A 86 12.77 25.69 11.64
C PHE A 86 12.61 26.14 10.20
N TYR A 87 12.92 27.41 9.93
CA TYR A 87 13.32 27.83 8.59
C TYR A 87 14.71 27.26 8.32
N THR A 88 14.86 26.52 7.23
CA THR A 88 16.13 25.89 6.87
C THR A 88 16.69 26.53 5.60
N CYS A 89 18.02 26.56 5.50
CA CYS A 89 18.70 26.98 4.27
C CYS A 89 19.94 26.13 4.02
N GLU A 90 20.45 26.16 2.79
CA GLU A 90 21.66 25.43 2.40
C GLU A 90 22.84 25.79 3.31
N PHE A 91 23.47 24.77 3.86
CA PHE A 91 24.67 24.92 4.66
C PHE A 91 25.81 25.49 3.83
N ARG A 92 26.42 26.55 4.32
CA ARG A 92 27.62 27.15 3.76
C ARG A 92 28.61 27.41 4.87
N THR A 93 29.83 26.89 4.72
CA THR A 93 30.87 27.04 5.75
C THR A 93 31.19 28.51 6.01
N ASN A 94 31.12 29.36 4.98
CA ASN A 94 31.36 30.80 5.08
C ASN A 94 30.30 31.60 5.87
N LYS A 95 29.14 31.00 6.19
CA LYS A 95 28.01 31.63 6.89
C LYS A 95 27.66 30.91 8.19
N LEU A 96 28.57 30.09 8.73
CA LEU A 96 28.33 29.24 9.91
C LEU A 96 27.65 29.99 11.08
N GLN A 97 28.12 31.21 11.39
CA GLN A 97 27.59 32.03 12.50
C GLN A 97 26.13 32.47 12.35
N ARG A 98 25.50 32.30 11.17
CA ARG A 98 24.09 32.63 10.97
C ARG A 98 23.16 31.49 11.37
N PHE A 99 23.66 30.27 11.45
CA PHE A 99 22.85 29.09 11.76
C PHE A 99 22.66 28.92 13.26
N LEU A 100 21.52 28.38 13.66
CA LEU A 100 21.25 28.10 15.07
C LEU A 100 22.15 26.98 15.59
N GLY A 101 22.69 27.15 16.80
CA GLY A 101 23.56 26.14 17.43
C GLY A 101 25.00 26.16 16.93
N SER A 102 25.42 27.19 16.19
CA SER A 102 26.79 27.32 15.67
C SER A 102 27.87 27.39 16.76
N ASP A 103 27.47 27.64 18.01
CA ASP A 103 28.37 27.79 19.16
C ASP A 103 28.92 26.45 19.68
N ASN A 104 28.27 25.32 19.35
CA ASN A 104 28.69 24.01 19.80
C ASN A 104 28.83 23.02 18.63
N GLU A 105 30.08 22.69 18.28
CA GLU A 105 30.42 21.80 17.16
C GLU A 105 29.88 20.38 17.32
N GLU A 106 29.74 19.90 18.57
CA GLU A 106 29.32 18.52 18.83
C GLU A 106 27.82 18.30 18.56
N THR A 107 26.99 19.31 18.89
CA THR A 107 25.52 19.21 18.82
C THR A 107 24.92 19.87 17.58
N PHE A 108 25.71 20.65 16.82
CA PHE A 108 25.25 21.35 15.63
C PHE A 108 24.64 20.41 14.58
N PHE A 109 25.39 19.37 14.19
CA PHE A 109 24.87 18.33 13.31
C PHE A 109 24.19 17.25 14.13
N LYS A 110 22.90 17.04 13.88
CA LYS A 110 22.14 15.95 14.51
C LYS A 110 22.74 14.60 14.16
N THR A 111 22.58 13.60 15.03
CA THR A 111 23.02 12.22 14.79
C THR A 111 22.55 11.68 13.45
N THR A 112 21.30 11.97 13.06
CA THR A 112 20.73 11.61 11.75
C THR A 112 21.47 12.25 10.58
N GLN A 113 21.75 13.54 10.65
CA GLN A 113 22.49 14.27 9.61
C GLN A 113 23.93 13.73 9.49
N ARG A 114 24.58 13.41 10.62
CA ARG A 114 25.93 12.82 10.62
C ARG A 114 25.95 11.45 9.93
N HIS A 115 24.96 10.60 10.22
CA HIS A 115 24.82 9.30 9.57
C HIS A 115 24.55 9.44 8.07
N GLN A 116 23.69 10.39 7.67
CA GLN A 116 23.40 10.68 6.28
C GLN A 116 24.67 11.09 5.51
N VAL A 117 25.44 12.04 6.06
CA VAL A 117 26.72 12.48 5.45
C VAL A 117 27.72 11.32 5.36
N LEU A 118 27.83 10.51 6.42
CA LEU A 118 28.73 9.34 6.42
C LEU A 118 28.34 8.31 5.36
N TYR A 119 27.06 7.99 5.24
CA TYR A 119 26.58 7.04 4.23
C TYR A 119 26.82 7.56 2.81
N GLU A 120 26.61 8.86 2.56
CA GLU A 120 26.94 9.49 1.28
C GLU A 120 28.43 9.37 0.93
N ILE A 121 29.32 9.51 1.91
CA ILE A 121 30.76 9.29 1.69
C ILE A 121 31.01 7.83 1.32
N LEU A 122 30.45 6.88 2.07
CA LEU A 122 30.63 5.44 1.84
C LEU A 122 30.04 4.97 0.50
N ALA A 123 28.94 5.55 0.05
CA ALA A 123 28.29 5.20 -1.21
C ALA A 123 29.08 5.71 -2.43
N ARG A 124 29.91 6.74 -2.27
CA ARG A 124 30.63 7.41 -3.39
C ARG A 124 32.11 7.08 -3.46
N THR A 125 32.72 6.59 -2.39
CA THR A 125 34.16 6.35 -2.37
C THR A 125 34.55 5.27 -3.39
N PRO A 126 35.44 5.57 -4.35
CA PRO A 126 35.96 4.57 -5.26
C PRO A 126 37.02 3.72 -4.54
N TYR A 127 36.90 2.40 -4.65
CA TYR A 127 37.90 1.45 -4.15
C TYR A 127 38.73 0.82 -5.27
N GLY A 128 38.36 1.04 -6.53
CA GLY A 128 39.03 0.50 -7.71
C GLY A 128 38.81 1.34 -8.97
N SER A 129 38.70 0.69 -10.13
CA SER A 129 38.47 1.37 -11.40
C SER A 129 37.01 1.83 -11.54
N VAL A 130 36.83 3.16 -11.63
CA VAL A 130 35.52 3.78 -11.85
C VAL A 130 34.85 3.26 -13.13
N SER A 131 35.62 3.03 -14.19
CA SER A 131 35.11 2.48 -15.47
C SER A 131 34.48 1.08 -15.37
N LYS A 132 34.82 0.32 -14.31
CA LYS A 132 34.26 -1.01 -14.02
C LYS A 132 33.15 -0.96 -12.96
N GLY A 133 32.75 0.23 -12.52
CA GLY A 133 31.75 0.40 -11.46
C GLY A 133 32.23 0.02 -10.05
N GLN A 134 33.54 0.04 -9.78
CA GLN A 134 34.11 -0.32 -8.47
C GLN A 134 34.07 0.86 -7.49
N VAL A 135 32.84 1.25 -7.13
CA VAL A 135 32.52 2.42 -6.31
C VAL A 135 31.46 2.04 -5.28
N GLY A 136 31.60 2.58 -4.07
CA GLY A 136 30.55 2.53 -3.06
C GLY A 136 30.50 1.25 -2.23
N ILE A 137 29.89 1.36 -1.06
CA ILE A 137 29.72 0.27 -0.11
C ILE A 137 28.69 -0.77 -0.55
N ASP A 138 27.63 -0.37 -1.26
CA ASP A 138 26.54 -1.27 -1.65
C ASP A 138 27.02 -2.43 -2.53
N ARG A 139 27.99 -2.16 -3.40
CA ARG A 139 28.61 -3.21 -4.22
C ARG A 139 29.45 -4.17 -3.37
N LEU A 140 30.21 -3.66 -2.41
CA LEU A 140 31.02 -4.47 -1.49
C LEU A 140 30.14 -5.36 -0.60
N LEU A 141 28.95 -4.89 -0.22
CA LEU A 141 27.92 -5.70 0.46
C LEU A 141 27.37 -6.78 -0.48
N SER A 142 27.05 -6.43 -1.73
CA SER A 142 26.54 -7.39 -2.73
C SER A 142 27.56 -8.49 -3.09
N GLU A 143 28.85 -8.14 -3.12
CA GLU A 143 29.97 -9.06 -3.35
C GLU A 143 30.37 -9.82 -2.06
N GLN A 144 29.68 -9.60 -0.94
CA GLN A 144 29.91 -10.23 0.36
C GLN A 144 31.33 -10.00 0.92
N VAL A 145 31.93 -8.85 0.58
CA VAL A 145 33.21 -8.39 1.16
C VAL A 145 32.97 -7.85 2.57
N PHE A 146 31.93 -7.02 2.72
CA PHE A 146 31.36 -6.65 4.00
C PHE A 146 30.06 -7.44 4.20
N THR A 147 29.78 -7.84 5.43
CA THR A 147 28.53 -8.52 5.77
C THR A 147 27.37 -7.54 5.83
N ASP A 148 27.57 -6.40 6.50
CA ASP A 148 26.52 -5.42 6.78
C ASP A 148 27.12 -4.02 6.99
N ALA A 149 26.35 -2.98 6.67
CA ALA A 149 26.66 -1.59 7.02
C ALA A 149 25.39 -0.85 7.45
N TYR A 150 25.35 -0.37 8.70
CA TYR A 150 24.15 0.25 9.26
C TYR A 150 24.51 1.34 10.29
N PRO A 151 23.67 2.38 10.42
CA PRO A 151 23.78 3.33 11.51
C PRO A 151 23.35 2.72 12.84
N LEU A 152 23.96 3.16 13.94
CA LEU A 152 23.62 2.68 15.27
C LEU A 152 22.37 3.38 15.83
N HIS A 153 21.61 2.65 16.64
CA HIS A 153 20.61 3.25 17.51
C HIS A 153 21.26 4.01 18.66
N GLU A 154 20.59 5.05 19.15
CA GLU A 154 21.00 5.76 20.36
C GLU A 154 20.95 4.82 21.57
N LEU A 155 22.02 4.79 22.36
CA LEU A 155 22.07 3.99 23.58
C LEU A 155 20.98 4.47 24.56
N PRO A 156 20.31 3.55 25.28
CA PRO A 156 19.42 3.94 26.35
C PRO A 156 20.22 4.65 27.45
N THR A 157 19.92 5.93 27.68
CA THR A 157 20.44 6.66 28.82
C THR A 157 19.75 6.14 30.08
N PRO A 158 20.48 5.72 31.13
CA PRO A 158 19.89 5.12 32.33
C PRO A 158 19.19 6.13 33.27
N GLN A 159 18.72 7.28 32.76
CA GLN A 159 18.13 8.34 33.59
C GLN A 159 16.59 8.35 33.55
N MET A 160 15.99 8.25 34.74
CA MET A 160 14.58 7.95 35.02
C MET A 160 13.58 9.11 34.84
N SER A 161 13.98 10.24 34.22
CA SER A 161 13.07 11.39 34.01
C SER A 161 12.55 11.47 32.55
N PRO A 162 11.27 11.74 32.30
CA PRO A 162 10.72 11.78 30.93
C PRO A 162 11.37 12.80 29.99
N GLN A 163 12.03 13.83 30.54
CA GLN A 163 12.68 14.90 29.78
C GLN A 163 14.12 14.54 29.33
N SER A 164 14.76 13.56 29.98
CA SER A 164 16.10 13.07 29.63
C SER A 164 16.06 11.85 28.70
N PHE A 165 14.86 11.44 28.24
CA PHE A 165 14.70 10.29 27.36
C PHE A 165 15.32 10.54 25.99
N SER A 166 16.02 9.52 25.48
CA SER A 166 16.45 9.52 24.08
C SER A 166 15.24 9.45 23.15
N VAL A 167 15.40 9.88 21.89
CA VAL A 167 14.28 9.91 20.95
C VAL A 167 13.71 8.51 20.74
N ARG A 168 14.55 7.48 20.73
CA ARG A 168 14.12 6.06 20.67
C ARG A 168 13.26 5.66 21.87
N GLN A 169 13.64 6.08 23.09
CA GLN A 169 12.85 5.80 24.30
C GLN A 169 11.50 6.50 24.29
N ILE A 170 11.44 7.75 23.79
CA ILE A 170 10.19 8.50 23.62
C ILE A 170 9.28 7.76 22.63
N LEU A 171 9.80 7.39 21.46
CA LEU A 171 9.05 6.65 20.44
C LEU A 171 8.55 5.30 20.98
N TYR A 172 9.35 4.59 21.75
CA TYR A 172 8.90 3.35 22.38
C TYR A 172 7.76 3.61 23.39
N ALA A 173 7.93 4.57 24.30
CA ALA A 173 7.00 4.80 25.40
C ALA A 173 5.67 5.45 24.99
N TYR A 174 5.69 6.35 24.01
CA TYR A 174 4.55 7.19 23.62
C TYR A 174 3.93 6.79 22.27
N TRP A 175 4.53 5.85 21.53
CA TRP A 175 4.02 5.45 20.22
C TRP A 175 3.96 3.93 20.01
N ALA A 176 5.07 3.19 20.20
CA ALA A 176 5.14 1.76 19.91
C ALA A 176 4.45 0.86 20.96
N LYS A 177 4.25 1.32 22.20
CA LYS A 177 3.54 0.54 23.22
C LYS A 177 2.06 0.34 22.88
N TRP A 178 1.57 -0.88 23.05
CA TRP A 178 0.15 -1.25 22.94
C TRP A 178 -0.79 -0.41 23.83
N SER A 179 -0.32 0.09 24.98
CA SER A 179 -1.09 1.00 25.83
C SER A 179 -1.43 2.34 25.17
N CYS A 180 -0.70 2.72 24.12
CA CYS A 180 -0.89 3.97 23.38
C CYS A 180 -1.82 3.82 22.17
N TRP A 181 -2.48 2.66 21.98
CA TRP A 181 -3.31 2.36 20.80
C TRP A 181 -4.35 3.43 20.39
N THR A 182 -4.90 4.20 21.33
CA THR A 182 -5.88 5.28 21.07
C THR A 182 -5.27 6.68 20.85
N ARG A 183 -3.95 6.82 21.02
CA ARG A 183 -3.25 8.12 20.99
C ARG A 183 -2.79 8.48 19.58
N TYR A 184 -2.66 9.78 19.30
CA TYR A 184 -2.09 10.27 18.03
C TYR A 184 -0.65 9.81 17.83
N GLN A 185 -0.25 9.74 16.56
CA GLN A 185 1.11 9.42 16.15
C GLN A 185 2.01 10.67 16.27
N PRO A 186 3.17 10.60 16.95
CA PRO A 186 4.12 11.71 17.04
C PRO A 186 4.96 11.82 15.76
N LEU A 187 4.36 12.29 14.67
CA LEU A 187 4.99 12.34 13.34
C LEU A 187 6.32 13.10 13.31
N ASP A 188 6.45 14.17 14.08
CA ASP A 188 7.68 14.97 14.08
C ASP A 188 8.86 14.23 14.72
N HIS A 189 8.63 13.45 15.78
CA HIS A 189 9.66 12.61 16.41
C HIS A 189 10.04 11.43 15.51
N ILE A 190 9.06 10.83 14.83
CA ILE A 190 9.30 9.76 13.85
C ILE A 190 10.20 10.29 12.74
N ARG A 191 9.88 11.47 12.20
CA ARG A 191 10.70 12.14 11.18
C ARG A 191 12.12 12.44 11.67
N GLU A 192 12.26 12.98 12.87
CA GLU A 192 13.57 13.31 13.41
C GLU A 192 14.46 12.07 13.59
N TYR A 193 13.89 10.91 13.90
CA TYR A 193 14.65 9.69 14.17
C TYR A 193 14.92 8.84 12.93
N PHE A 194 13.89 8.61 12.12
CA PHE A 194 13.88 7.69 10.97
C PHE A 194 13.94 8.38 9.62
N GLY A 195 13.66 9.69 9.55
CA GLY A 195 13.64 10.45 8.30
C GLY A 195 12.24 10.71 7.74
N GLU A 196 12.18 11.58 6.72
CA GLU A 196 10.95 12.00 6.08
C GLU A 196 10.22 10.86 5.35
N LYS A 197 10.95 9.93 4.71
CA LYS A 197 10.33 8.82 3.95
C LYS A 197 9.47 7.92 4.84
N ILE A 198 9.98 7.53 6.01
CA ILE A 198 9.26 6.70 6.99
C ILE A 198 8.15 7.52 7.68
N ALA A 199 8.40 8.80 7.98
CA ALA A 199 7.38 9.67 8.55
C ALA A 199 6.18 9.89 7.60
N LEU A 200 6.42 10.01 6.28
CA LEU A 200 5.36 10.09 5.27
C LEU A 200 4.51 8.81 5.24
N TYR A 201 5.12 7.62 5.38
CA TYR A 201 4.38 6.36 5.47
C TYR A 201 3.42 6.35 6.66
N PHE A 202 3.89 6.64 7.87
CA PHE A 202 3.03 6.67 9.05
C PHE A 202 1.98 7.79 9.01
N ALA A 203 2.31 8.93 8.40
CA ALA A 203 1.34 10.00 8.14
C ALA A 203 0.23 9.53 7.19
N TRP A 204 0.59 8.83 6.10
CA TRP A 204 -0.36 8.27 5.15
C TRP A 204 -1.23 7.18 5.78
N LEU A 205 -0.62 6.24 6.50
CA LEU A 205 -1.32 5.14 7.16
C LEU A 205 -2.30 5.67 8.22
N GLY A 206 -1.89 6.67 9.00
CA GLY A 206 -2.76 7.35 9.97
C GLY A 206 -3.92 8.08 9.30
N PHE A 207 -3.65 8.81 8.21
CA PHE A 207 -4.66 9.50 7.43
C PHE A 207 -5.67 8.53 6.81
N TYR A 208 -5.19 7.44 6.20
CA TYR A 208 -6.00 6.37 5.64
C TYR A 208 -6.90 5.71 6.69
N THR A 209 -6.36 5.39 7.86
CA THR A 209 -7.13 4.81 8.98
C THR A 209 -8.23 5.77 9.46
N ALA A 210 -7.94 7.06 9.55
CA ALA A 210 -8.95 8.06 9.94
C ALA A 210 -10.09 8.15 8.89
N TRP A 211 -9.77 8.11 7.61
CA TRP A 211 -10.75 8.14 6.52
C TRP A 211 -11.59 6.86 6.40
N LEU A 212 -11.09 5.72 6.88
CA LEU A 212 -11.87 4.47 6.94
C LEU A 212 -13.00 4.52 7.98
N VAL A 213 -12.95 5.42 8.97
CA VAL A 213 -13.99 5.54 10.01
C VAL A 213 -15.38 5.84 9.42
N PRO A 214 -15.60 6.90 8.62
CA PRO A 214 -16.91 7.15 8.01
C PRO A 214 -17.35 6.01 7.07
N ALA A 215 -16.41 5.41 6.33
CA ALA A 215 -16.72 4.28 5.45
C ALA A 215 -17.20 3.04 6.24
N SER A 216 -16.55 2.74 7.36
CA SER A 216 -16.90 1.64 8.26
C SER A 216 -18.27 1.85 8.90
N LEU A 217 -18.58 3.09 9.29
CA LEU A 217 -19.88 3.44 9.85
C LEU A 217 -21.01 3.21 8.83
N VAL A 218 -20.87 3.75 7.62
CA VAL A 218 -21.88 3.60 6.55
C VAL A 218 -22.04 2.14 6.14
N GLY A 219 -20.93 1.41 5.96
CA GLY A 219 -20.95 -0.03 5.64
C GLY A 219 -21.64 -0.87 6.72
N THR A 220 -21.38 -0.59 7.99
CA THR A 220 -22.03 -1.29 9.12
C THR A 220 -23.53 -1.00 9.18
N LEU A 221 -23.96 0.24 8.96
CA LEU A 221 -25.39 0.59 8.94
C LEU A 221 -26.14 -0.16 7.83
N ILE A 222 -25.55 -0.28 6.65
CA ILE A 222 -26.13 -1.01 5.50
C ILE A 222 -26.18 -2.51 5.77
N PHE A 223 -25.16 -3.05 6.45
CA PHE A 223 -25.17 -4.44 6.90
C PHE A 223 -26.28 -4.71 7.93
N LEU A 224 -26.48 -3.82 8.92
CA LEU A 224 -27.58 -3.93 9.88
C LEU A 224 -28.95 -3.83 9.19
N PHE A 225 -29.08 -2.98 8.17
CA PHE A 225 -30.28 -2.94 7.32
C PHE A 225 -30.49 -4.26 6.56
N GLY A 226 -29.42 -4.88 6.05
CA GLY A 226 -29.46 -6.21 5.45
C GLY A 226 -29.94 -7.30 6.42
N LEU A 227 -29.53 -7.25 7.70
CA LEU A 227 -30.01 -8.19 8.73
C LEU A 227 -31.53 -8.07 8.94
N TRP A 228 -32.06 -6.86 8.91
CA TRP A 228 -33.51 -6.65 8.98
C TRP A 228 -34.23 -7.21 7.74
N LEU A 229 -33.70 -6.94 6.54
CA LEU A 229 -34.26 -7.44 5.28
C LEU A 229 -34.31 -8.96 5.18
N MET A 230 -33.31 -9.65 5.75
CA MET A 230 -33.22 -11.12 5.74
C MET A 230 -34.48 -11.81 6.31
N PHE A 231 -35.21 -11.15 7.23
CA PHE A 231 -36.44 -11.68 7.82
C PHE A 231 -37.72 -11.22 7.13
N THR A 232 -37.68 -10.08 6.43
CA THR A 232 -38.87 -9.45 5.84
C THR A 232 -39.04 -9.72 4.35
N ASP A 233 -37.97 -10.04 3.61
CA ASP A 233 -37.97 -10.18 2.14
C ASP A 233 -38.94 -11.29 1.66
N VAL A 234 -39.79 -10.95 0.69
CA VAL A 234 -40.83 -11.85 0.15
C VAL A 234 -40.21 -13.00 -0.66
N PRO A 235 -39.30 -12.77 -1.63
CA PRO A 235 -38.60 -13.85 -2.33
C PRO A 235 -37.89 -14.83 -1.41
N ALA A 236 -37.26 -14.35 -0.32
CA ALA A 236 -36.62 -15.23 0.66
C ALA A 236 -37.60 -16.19 1.33
N LYS A 237 -38.82 -15.72 1.66
CA LYS A 237 -39.88 -16.57 2.20
C LYS A 237 -40.33 -17.60 1.18
N GLU A 238 -40.51 -17.21 -0.08
CA GLU A 238 -40.87 -18.13 -1.17
C GLU A 238 -39.86 -19.27 -1.33
N VAL A 239 -38.56 -18.97 -1.28
CA VAL A 239 -37.51 -20.02 -1.36
C VAL A 239 -37.62 -20.99 -0.19
N CYS A 240 -37.73 -20.46 1.03
CA CYS A 240 -37.71 -21.26 2.26
C CYS A 240 -38.99 -22.08 2.48
N GLU A 241 -40.15 -21.56 2.07
CA GLU A 241 -41.46 -22.18 2.26
C GLU A 241 -41.92 -23.04 1.06
N SER A 242 -41.15 -23.08 -0.02
CA SER A 242 -41.48 -23.80 -1.26
C SER A 242 -41.74 -25.32 -1.10
N GLY A 243 -41.37 -25.93 0.03
CA GLY A 243 -41.70 -27.33 0.34
C GLY A 243 -41.19 -28.37 -0.68
N GLY A 244 -40.24 -27.99 -1.55
CA GLY A 244 -39.74 -28.85 -2.64
C GLY A 244 -40.44 -28.68 -4.00
N SER A 245 -41.29 -27.67 -4.18
CA SER A 245 -41.96 -27.39 -5.46
C SER A 245 -40.99 -27.07 -6.61
N PHE A 246 -39.81 -26.52 -6.29
CA PHE A 246 -38.76 -26.19 -7.25
C PHE A 246 -37.62 -27.21 -7.18
N VAL A 247 -37.63 -28.15 -8.11
CA VAL A 247 -36.54 -29.13 -8.31
C VAL A 247 -35.54 -28.58 -9.33
N MET A 248 -34.27 -28.46 -8.94
CA MET A 248 -33.21 -27.87 -9.74
C MET A 248 -32.43 -28.94 -10.51
N CYS A 249 -31.92 -28.57 -11.68
CA CYS A 249 -31.08 -29.42 -12.51
C CYS A 249 -29.71 -29.69 -11.85
N PRO A 250 -29.11 -30.86 -12.10
CA PRO A 250 -27.80 -31.20 -11.56
C PRO A 250 -26.70 -30.31 -12.16
N THR A 251 -25.80 -29.83 -11.31
CA THR A 251 -24.66 -28.98 -11.70
C THR A 251 -23.49 -29.80 -12.25
N CYS A 252 -23.47 -31.11 -12.02
CA CYS A 252 -22.43 -32.02 -12.50
C CYS A 252 -23.03 -33.29 -13.12
N ASN A 253 -22.27 -33.96 -13.99
CA ASN A 253 -22.73 -35.16 -14.71
C ASN A 253 -23.05 -36.34 -13.78
N ILE A 254 -22.49 -36.36 -12.56
CA ILE A 254 -22.66 -37.44 -11.56
C ILE A 254 -23.61 -36.99 -10.42
N CYS A 255 -24.11 -35.75 -10.46
CA CYS A 255 -24.89 -35.17 -9.38
C CYS A 255 -26.38 -35.52 -9.53
N SER A 256 -27.07 -35.69 -8.41
CA SER A 256 -28.53 -35.81 -8.39
C SER A 256 -29.22 -34.44 -8.47
N THR A 257 -30.50 -34.45 -8.86
CA THR A 257 -31.39 -33.29 -8.74
C THR A 257 -31.54 -32.89 -7.28
N TRP A 258 -31.64 -31.60 -7.02
CA TRP A 258 -31.71 -31.06 -5.66
C TRP A 258 -32.85 -30.05 -5.52
N ASN A 259 -33.39 -29.93 -4.31
CA ASN A 259 -34.51 -29.03 -4.02
C ASN A 259 -34.03 -27.62 -3.72
N TYR A 260 -34.67 -26.60 -4.30
CA TYR A 260 -34.31 -25.20 -4.10
C TYR A 260 -34.48 -24.73 -2.64
N SER A 261 -35.41 -25.31 -1.87
CA SER A 261 -35.58 -24.98 -0.45
C SER A 261 -34.34 -25.29 0.41
N SER A 262 -33.47 -26.22 -0.03
CA SER A 262 -32.25 -26.58 0.70
C SER A 262 -31.23 -25.43 0.82
N ILE A 263 -31.31 -24.43 -0.06
CA ILE A 263 -30.41 -23.28 -0.09
C ILE A 263 -30.96 -22.07 0.68
N CYS A 264 -32.08 -22.21 1.39
CA CYS A 264 -32.76 -21.14 2.12
C CYS A 264 -31.81 -20.32 3.01
N LEU A 265 -30.95 -20.98 3.79
CA LEU A 265 -30.00 -20.29 4.68
C LEU A 265 -29.00 -19.44 3.88
N THR A 266 -28.46 -19.99 2.79
CA THR A 266 -27.47 -19.32 1.96
C THR A 266 -28.11 -18.20 1.14
N TYR A 267 -29.34 -18.36 0.66
CA TYR A 267 -30.11 -17.31 0.00
C TYR A 267 -30.39 -16.13 0.94
N LYS A 268 -30.80 -16.42 2.19
CA LYS A 268 -30.99 -15.41 3.24
C LYS A 268 -29.69 -14.67 3.56
N ALA A 269 -28.58 -15.39 3.68
CA ALA A 269 -27.26 -14.77 3.85
C ALA A 269 -26.88 -13.90 2.65
N GLY A 270 -27.29 -14.26 1.43
CA GLY A 270 -27.05 -13.44 0.23
C GLY A 270 -27.68 -12.06 0.30
N ILE A 271 -28.87 -11.93 0.86
CA ILE A 271 -29.59 -10.65 1.01
C ILE A 271 -28.85 -9.66 1.94
N LEU A 272 -28.06 -10.18 2.88
CA LEU A 272 -27.22 -9.37 3.76
C LEU A 272 -26.20 -8.55 2.97
N PHE A 273 -25.70 -9.13 1.88
CA PHE A 273 -24.70 -8.53 0.99
C PHE A 273 -25.32 -7.95 -0.30
N ASP A 274 -26.46 -8.45 -0.74
CA ASP A 274 -27.15 -8.06 -1.97
C ASP A 274 -28.49 -7.39 -1.65
N ASN A 275 -28.44 -6.10 -1.30
CA ASN A 275 -29.61 -5.28 -1.01
C ASN A 275 -29.51 -3.90 -1.67
N GLY A 276 -30.62 -3.17 -1.72
CA GLY A 276 -30.63 -1.82 -2.34
C GLY A 276 -29.68 -0.82 -1.67
N GLY A 277 -29.29 -1.05 -0.41
CA GLY A 277 -28.31 -0.22 0.29
C GLY A 277 -26.89 -0.39 -0.25
N THR A 278 -26.53 -1.55 -0.80
CA THR A 278 -25.17 -1.76 -1.35
C THR A 278 -24.92 -0.94 -2.61
N VAL A 279 -25.96 -0.64 -3.40
CA VAL A 279 -25.87 0.32 -4.52
C VAL A 279 -25.47 1.70 -4.03
N PHE A 280 -26.11 2.19 -2.95
CA PHE A 280 -25.75 3.44 -2.31
C PHE A 280 -24.32 3.40 -1.76
N LEU A 281 -23.93 2.30 -1.11
CA LEU A 281 -22.57 2.10 -0.61
C LEU A 281 -21.53 2.20 -1.73
N SER A 282 -21.77 1.58 -2.88
CA SER A 282 -20.85 1.61 -4.01
C SER A 282 -20.64 3.02 -4.58
N VAL A 283 -21.71 3.82 -4.67
CA VAL A 283 -21.59 5.24 -5.05
C VAL A 283 -20.81 6.01 -3.98
N PHE A 284 -21.19 5.86 -2.71
CA PHE A 284 -20.52 6.51 -1.58
C PHE A 284 -19.03 6.18 -1.54
N MET A 285 -18.66 4.91 -1.68
CA MET A 285 -17.28 4.45 -1.62
C MET A 285 -16.45 4.88 -2.83
N SER A 286 -17.07 4.97 -4.01
CA SER A 286 -16.40 5.51 -5.20
C SER A 286 -16.06 7.00 -5.02
N LEU A 287 -17.00 7.79 -4.49
CA LEU A 287 -16.76 9.20 -4.18
C LEU A 287 -15.80 9.37 -3.01
N TRP A 288 -15.92 8.53 -1.98
CA TRP A 288 -15.01 8.48 -0.85
C TRP A 288 -13.56 8.27 -1.31
N ALA A 289 -13.32 7.32 -2.21
CA ALA A 289 -11.97 7.03 -2.71
C ALA A 289 -11.37 8.23 -3.48
N ILE A 290 -12.17 8.89 -4.33
CA ILE A 290 -11.74 10.11 -5.03
C ILE A 290 -11.42 11.22 -4.01
N THR A 291 -12.34 11.50 -3.08
CA THR A 291 -12.12 12.53 -2.06
C THR A 291 -10.91 12.23 -1.17
N PHE A 292 -10.72 10.97 -0.78
CA PHE A 292 -9.59 10.53 0.03
C PHE A 292 -8.26 10.87 -0.63
N LEU A 293 -8.12 10.58 -1.93
CA LEU A 293 -6.89 10.87 -2.68
C LEU A 293 -6.64 12.38 -2.81
N GLU A 294 -7.66 13.18 -3.09
CA GLU A 294 -7.50 14.63 -3.20
C GLU A 294 -7.11 15.28 -1.86
N TYR A 295 -7.75 14.86 -0.76
CA TYR A 295 -7.36 15.34 0.57
C TYR A 295 -5.98 14.82 1.01
N TRP A 296 -5.57 13.62 0.56
CA TRP A 296 -4.22 13.15 0.80
C TRP A 296 -3.18 13.99 0.06
N LYS A 297 -3.38 14.30 -1.24
CA LYS A 297 -2.48 15.21 -1.99
C LYS A 297 -2.27 16.53 -1.25
N ARG A 298 -3.37 17.12 -0.78
CA ARG A 298 -3.35 18.35 0.00
C ARG A 298 -2.58 18.24 1.31
N THR A 299 -2.78 17.15 2.04
CA THR A 299 -2.08 16.89 3.30
C THR A 299 -0.59 16.62 3.06
N CYS A 300 -0.26 15.85 2.02
CA CYS A 300 1.09 15.52 1.61
C CYS A 300 1.86 16.78 1.20
N SER A 301 1.27 17.67 0.38
CA SER A 301 1.86 18.96 0.02
C SER A 301 2.16 19.82 1.26
N ALA A 302 1.22 19.89 2.21
CA ALA A 302 1.41 20.63 3.45
C ALA A 302 2.54 20.06 4.33
N LEU A 303 2.63 18.73 4.45
CA LEU A 303 3.70 18.05 5.18
C LEU A 303 5.05 18.21 4.49
N SER A 304 5.09 18.04 3.17
CA SER A 304 6.30 18.19 2.35
C SER A 304 6.88 19.59 2.46
N HIS A 305 6.04 20.62 2.40
CA HIS A 305 6.45 22.00 2.65
C HIS A 305 6.95 22.18 4.09
N ARG A 306 6.18 21.72 5.10
CA ARG A 306 6.56 21.83 6.52
C ARG A 306 7.89 21.15 6.82
N TRP A 307 8.20 20.05 6.14
CA TRP A 307 9.44 19.30 6.29
C TRP A 307 10.55 19.76 5.34
N ASN A 308 10.34 20.85 4.58
CA ASN A 308 11.30 21.41 3.62
C ASN A 308 11.72 20.41 2.52
N CYS A 309 10.81 19.56 2.05
CA CYS A 309 11.06 18.56 1.00
C CYS A 309 10.36 18.86 -0.34
N SER A 310 9.65 19.97 -0.46
CA SER A 310 8.80 20.29 -1.63
C SER A 310 9.52 20.47 -2.97
N GLU A 311 10.84 20.69 -2.96
CA GLU A 311 11.66 20.92 -4.18
C GLU A 311 12.80 19.89 -4.30
N PHE A 312 12.74 18.80 -3.53
CA PHE A 312 13.84 17.86 -3.41
C PHE A 312 14.10 17.10 -4.73
N GLU A 313 13.06 16.58 -5.38
CA GLU A 313 13.20 15.72 -6.55
C GLU A 313 13.69 16.47 -7.79
N ASP A 314 13.21 17.70 -7.98
CA ASP A 314 13.49 18.48 -9.19
C ASP A 314 14.88 19.14 -9.18
N ILE A 315 15.37 19.55 -8.01
CA ILE A 315 16.56 20.41 -7.88
C ILE A 315 17.71 19.71 -7.15
N GLU A 316 17.42 18.92 -6.12
CA GLU A 316 18.43 18.43 -5.17
C GLU A 316 18.81 16.96 -5.39
N GLU A 317 17.96 16.14 -6.04
CA GLU A 317 18.22 14.71 -6.22
C GLU A 317 19.42 14.44 -7.14
N ARG A 318 20.33 13.57 -6.69
CA ARG A 318 21.59 13.25 -7.37
C ARG A 318 21.50 11.94 -8.16
N PRO A 319 22.36 11.77 -9.19
CA PRO A 319 22.47 10.48 -9.84
C PRO A 319 23.02 9.44 -8.86
N ARG A 320 22.50 8.21 -8.96
CA ARG A 320 22.97 7.10 -8.14
C ARG A 320 24.46 6.82 -8.38
N PRO A 321 25.20 6.30 -7.38
CA PRO A 321 26.61 5.93 -7.54
C PRO A 321 26.83 4.91 -8.66
N GLU A 322 26.00 3.87 -8.72
CA GLU A 322 26.05 2.84 -9.76
C GLU A 322 25.83 3.42 -11.17
N PHE A 323 24.87 4.35 -11.30
CA PHE A 323 24.60 5.02 -12.57
C PHE A 323 25.78 5.90 -13.00
N THR A 324 26.35 6.66 -12.05
CA THR A 324 27.50 7.53 -12.30
C THR A 324 28.72 6.75 -12.78
N ALA A 325 28.93 5.55 -12.25
CA ALA A 325 30.08 4.73 -12.61
C ALA A 325 29.91 3.96 -13.93
N MET A 326 28.67 3.61 -14.31
CA MET A 326 28.39 2.80 -15.52
C MET A 326 27.85 3.61 -16.70
N ALA A 327 27.55 4.90 -16.53
CA ALA A 327 27.03 5.73 -17.61
C ALA A 327 28.04 5.83 -18.77
N PRO A 328 27.62 5.58 -20.02
CA PRO A 328 28.53 5.53 -21.17
C PRO A 328 28.98 6.92 -21.65
N MET A 329 28.29 7.98 -21.24
CA MET A 329 28.56 9.35 -21.70
C MET A 329 28.21 10.36 -20.59
N THR A 330 28.74 11.57 -20.71
CA THR A 330 28.37 12.73 -19.90
C THR A 330 27.66 13.77 -20.76
N MET A 331 26.72 14.50 -20.18
CA MET A 331 26.01 15.59 -20.81
C MET A 331 25.92 16.78 -19.85
N ARG A 332 26.03 17.99 -20.39
CA ARG A 332 25.88 19.21 -19.59
C ARG A 332 24.40 19.42 -19.25
N ASN A 333 24.09 19.46 -17.95
CA ASN A 333 22.74 19.71 -17.47
C ASN A 333 22.31 21.15 -17.82
N PRO A 334 21.16 21.36 -18.48
CA PRO A 334 20.71 22.69 -18.89
C PRO A 334 20.29 23.58 -17.71
N VAL A 335 19.95 22.99 -16.55
CA VAL A 335 19.49 23.70 -15.35
C VAL A 335 20.68 24.09 -14.46
N THR A 336 21.51 23.11 -14.07
CA THR A 336 22.64 23.34 -13.15
C THR A 336 23.88 23.85 -13.88
N GLY A 337 23.99 23.62 -15.18
CA GLY A 337 25.15 23.96 -15.99
C GLY A 337 26.36 23.05 -15.77
N LEU A 338 26.24 22.03 -14.92
CA LEU A 338 27.28 21.05 -14.57
C LEU A 338 27.32 19.89 -15.58
N GLU A 339 28.49 19.29 -15.79
CA GLU A 339 28.60 18.05 -16.56
C GLU A 339 28.19 16.86 -15.69
N GLU A 340 27.22 16.07 -16.17
CA GLU A 340 26.65 14.96 -15.42
C GLU A 340 26.62 13.68 -16.27
N PRO A 341 26.68 12.48 -15.66
CA PRO A 341 26.51 11.22 -16.37
C PRO A 341 25.14 11.15 -17.06
N TYR A 342 25.12 10.68 -18.31
CA TYR A 342 23.91 10.58 -19.13
C TYR A 342 23.78 9.21 -19.80
N PHE A 343 22.54 8.74 -19.92
CA PHE A 343 22.19 7.50 -20.62
C PHE A 343 21.07 7.79 -21.63
N PRO A 344 21.22 7.40 -22.93
CA PRO A 344 20.25 7.73 -23.96
C PRO A 344 18.85 7.19 -23.67
N GLU A 345 17.84 8.06 -23.74
CA GLU A 345 16.45 7.70 -23.44
C GLU A 345 15.89 6.63 -24.40
N ASN A 346 16.22 6.71 -25.70
CA ASN A 346 15.79 5.71 -26.68
C ASN A 346 16.29 4.30 -26.35
N GLN A 347 17.52 4.18 -25.85
CA GLN A 347 18.07 2.89 -25.44
C GLN A 347 17.40 2.39 -24.16
N ARG A 348 17.11 3.30 -23.21
CA ARG A 348 16.34 2.95 -22.00
C ARG A 348 14.96 2.45 -22.37
N PHE A 349 14.24 3.17 -23.22
CA PHE A 349 12.90 2.80 -23.67
C PHE A 349 12.86 1.41 -24.30
N ASN A 350 13.82 1.08 -25.17
CA ASN A 350 13.92 -0.25 -25.77
C ASN A 350 14.18 -1.35 -24.71
N ARG A 351 14.99 -1.04 -23.68
CA ARG A 351 15.25 -1.96 -22.56
C ARG A 351 13.99 -2.14 -21.70
N THR A 352 13.33 -1.06 -21.32
CA THR A 352 12.07 -1.11 -20.56
C THR A 352 10.99 -1.88 -21.32
N LEU A 353 10.83 -1.66 -22.63
CA LEU A 353 9.89 -2.42 -23.45
C LEU A 353 10.22 -3.92 -23.46
N SER A 354 11.50 -4.27 -23.60
CA SER A 354 11.95 -5.67 -23.54
C SER A 354 11.69 -6.29 -22.16
N GLY A 355 11.90 -5.54 -21.08
CA GLY A 355 11.59 -5.94 -19.71
C GLY A 355 10.08 -6.17 -19.49
N CYS A 356 9.24 -5.26 -19.99
CA CYS A 356 7.78 -5.40 -19.96
C CYS A 356 7.32 -6.65 -20.75
N MET A 357 7.91 -6.93 -21.91
CA MET A 357 7.60 -8.14 -22.70
C MET A 357 7.93 -9.43 -21.93
N VAL A 358 9.04 -9.47 -21.19
CA VAL A 358 9.38 -10.61 -20.32
C VAL A 358 8.32 -10.79 -19.24
N ILE A 359 7.88 -9.70 -18.61
CA ILE A 359 6.82 -9.71 -17.59
C ILE A 359 5.50 -10.24 -18.18
N ASP A 360 5.10 -9.76 -19.36
CA ASP A 360 3.89 -10.20 -20.04
C ASP A 360 3.90 -11.70 -20.37
N VAL A 361 5.04 -12.22 -20.82
CA VAL A 361 5.22 -13.66 -21.07
C VAL A 361 5.11 -14.45 -19.77
N SER A 362 5.77 -14.01 -18.69
CA SER A 362 5.68 -14.66 -17.38
C SER A 362 4.25 -14.67 -16.81
N LEU A 363 3.49 -13.59 -17.01
CA LEU A 363 2.08 -13.49 -16.60
C LEU A 363 1.16 -14.42 -17.41
N ARG A 364 1.43 -14.59 -18.72
CA ARG A 364 0.68 -15.52 -19.58
C ARG A 364 0.98 -16.96 -19.21
N ASP A 365 2.25 -17.30 -18.97
CA ASP A 365 2.64 -18.67 -18.63
C ASP A 365 2.11 -19.05 -17.23
N SER A 366 2.16 -18.13 -16.27
CA SER A 366 1.56 -18.31 -14.94
C SER A 366 0.05 -18.56 -15.00
N ARG A 367 -0.67 -17.93 -15.93
CA ARG A 367 -2.10 -18.21 -16.19
C ARG A 367 -2.33 -19.61 -16.76
N LYS A 368 -1.40 -20.13 -17.56
CA LYS A 368 -1.48 -21.47 -18.18
C LYS A 368 -1.30 -22.59 -17.15
N TYR A 369 -0.43 -22.40 -16.15
CA TYR A 369 -0.22 -23.38 -15.07
C TYR A 369 -1.26 -23.28 -13.94
N ARG A 370 -2.10 -22.24 -13.94
CA ARG A 370 -3.22 -22.13 -13.00
C ARG A 370 -4.32 -23.09 -13.44
N LEU A 371 -4.21 -24.34 -13.00
CA LEU A 371 -5.20 -25.39 -13.23
C LEU A 371 -6.55 -24.96 -12.64
N PRO A 372 -7.66 -25.03 -13.39
CA PRO A 372 -9.00 -24.91 -12.83
C PRO A 372 -9.29 -26.19 -12.02
N PHE A 373 -8.79 -26.27 -10.79
CA PHE A 373 -9.09 -27.37 -9.88
C PHE A 373 -10.48 -27.18 -9.27
N SER A 374 -11.44 -27.97 -9.75
CA SER A 374 -12.83 -27.94 -9.30
C SER A 374 -13.18 -29.04 -8.29
N ALA A 375 -14.32 -28.79 -7.61
CA ALA A 375 -15.29 -29.70 -6.99
C ALA A 375 -15.16 -30.09 -5.49
N GLY A 376 -16.00 -29.44 -4.67
CA GLY A 376 -16.52 -29.96 -3.40
C GLY A 376 -16.03 -29.22 -2.15
N LYS A 377 -16.91 -28.96 -1.16
CA LYS A 377 -16.61 -28.22 0.08
C LYS A 377 -15.38 -28.74 0.86
N ILE A 378 -14.96 -30.00 0.64
CA ILE A 378 -13.77 -30.61 1.24
C ILE A 378 -12.53 -30.48 0.33
N ALA A 379 -12.69 -30.43 -0.99
CA ALA A 379 -11.62 -30.08 -1.93
C ALA A 379 -11.39 -28.55 -2.05
N SER A 380 -12.35 -27.74 -1.59
CA SER A 380 -12.30 -26.28 -1.66
C SER A 380 -11.27 -25.67 -0.71
N ILE A 381 -11.13 -26.19 0.52
CA ILE A 381 -10.13 -25.68 1.47
C ILE A 381 -8.72 -26.06 1.02
N THR A 382 -8.50 -27.32 0.61
CA THR A 382 -7.21 -27.79 0.10
C THR A 382 -6.82 -27.11 -1.21
N SER A 383 -7.77 -26.88 -2.14
CA SER A 383 -7.54 -26.11 -3.36
C SER A 383 -7.22 -24.64 -3.06
N SER A 384 -7.93 -24.00 -2.11
CA SER A 384 -7.67 -22.61 -1.72
C SER A 384 -6.31 -22.44 -1.06
N VAL A 385 -5.90 -23.38 -0.20
CA VAL A 385 -4.57 -23.39 0.43
C VAL A 385 -3.46 -23.65 -0.60
N LEU A 386 -3.65 -24.57 -1.55
CA LEU A 386 -2.68 -24.80 -2.63
C LEU A 386 -2.55 -23.60 -3.57
N ASN A 387 -3.66 -22.95 -3.92
CA ASN A 387 -3.67 -21.72 -4.69
C ASN A 387 -2.94 -20.59 -3.94
N LEU A 388 -3.17 -20.46 -2.62
CA LEU A 388 -2.44 -19.51 -1.77
C LEU A 388 -0.93 -19.79 -1.74
N LEU A 389 -0.51 -21.05 -1.58
CA LEU A 389 0.90 -21.44 -1.61
C LEU A 389 1.55 -21.12 -2.96
N LEU A 390 0.83 -21.35 -4.07
CA LEU A 390 1.30 -21.01 -5.41
C LEU A 390 1.45 -19.49 -5.58
N ILE A 391 0.48 -18.70 -5.11
CA ILE A 391 0.51 -17.23 -5.10
C ILE A 391 1.76 -16.73 -4.36
N LEU A 392 2.04 -17.28 -3.17
CA LEU A 392 3.20 -16.89 -2.36
C LEU A 392 4.54 -17.27 -3.02
N MET A 393 4.64 -18.46 -3.61
CA MET A 393 5.85 -18.90 -4.31
C MET A 393 6.13 -18.04 -5.55
N LEU A 394 5.12 -17.81 -6.37
CA LEU A 394 5.23 -16.97 -7.58
C LEU A 394 5.63 -15.52 -7.23
N SER A 395 5.12 -15.00 -6.11
CA SER A 395 5.46 -13.66 -5.62
C SER A 395 6.95 -13.47 -5.35
N ARG A 396 7.61 -14.47 -4.74
CA ARG A 396 9.06 -14.40 -4.47
C ARG A 396 9.89 -14.45 -5.74
N VAL A 397 9.53 -15.33 -6.68
CA VAL A 397 10.24 -15.45 -7.96
C VAL A 397 10.15 -14.15 -8.75
N TYR A 398 8.96 -13.55 -8.80
CA TYR A 398 8.76 -12.31 -9.54
C TYR A 398 9.47 -11.11 -8.89
N PHE A 399 9.51 -11.03 -7.56
CA PHE A 399 10.26 -9.98 -6.87
C PHE A 399 11.73 -9.97 -7.28
N ALA A 400 12.38 -11.15 -7.27
CA ALA A 400 13.76 -11.29 -7.72
C ALA A 400 13.95 -10.90 -9.20
N LEU A 401 13.02 -11.32 -10.07
CA LEU A 401 13.03 -10.97 -11.49
C LEU A 401 12.89 -9.46 -11.71
N ALA A 402 11.96 -8.80 -11.02
CA ALA A 402 11.72 -7.37 -11.12
C ALA A 402 12.96 -6.57 -10.70
N HIS A 403 13.69 -7.02 -9.68
CA HIS A 403 14.93 -6.39 -9.25
C HIS A 403 16.01 -6.46 -10.34
N ILE A 404 16.21 -7.63 -10.94
CA ILE A 404 17.18 -7.84 -12.03
C ILE A 404 16.83 -6.96 -13.25
N LEU A 405 15.56 -6.95 -13.65
CA LEU A 405 15.09 -6.16 -14.79
C LEU A 405 15.28 -4.66 -14.56
N THR A 406 14.93 -4.16 -13.37
CA THR A 406 15.01 -2.72 -13.08
C THR A 406 16.47 -2.24 -13.00
N ARG A 407 17.40 -3.07 -12.51
CA ARG A 407 18.84 -2.76 -12.56
C ARG A 407 19.35 -2.66 -13.99
N TRP A 408 18.87 -3.54 -14.88
CA TRP A 408 19.24 -3.54 -16.29
C TRP A 408 18.74 -2.30 -17.07
N GLU A 409 17.63 -1.70 -16.63
CA GLU A 409 17.04 -0.48 -17.21
C GLU A 409 17.86 0.80 -16.95
N MET A 410 18.83 0.79 -16.03
CA MET A 410 19.78 1.90 -15.80
C MET A 410 19.11 3.26 -15.56
N HIS A 411 18.37 3.37 -14.45
CA HIS A 411 17.74 4.62 -14.01
C HIS A 411 18.78 5.60 -13.41
N ARG A 412 18.57 6.90 -13.65
CA ARG A 412 19.50 7.97 -13.20
C ARG A 412 19.48 8.14 -11.69
N THR A 413 18.30 8.30 -11.11
CA THR A 413 18.10 8.64 -9.69
C THR A 413 17.48 7.49 -8.91
N GLN A 414 17.52 7.56 -7.57
CA GLN A 414 17.01 6.50 -6.72
C GLN A 414 15.48 6.44 -6.75
N ASN A 415 14.81 7.60 -6.71
CA ASN A 415 13.35 7.65 -6.79
C ASN A 415 12.82 7.03 -8.09
N LYS A 416 13.42 7.36 -9.25
CA LYS A 416 13.00 6.78 -10.54
C LYS A 416 13.22 5.28 -10.63
N TYR A 417 14.28 4.77 -10.00
CA TYR A 417 14.51 3.32 -9.94
C TYR A 417 13.46 2.63 -9.08
N GLU A 418 13.23 3.17 -7.88
CA GLU A 418 12.24 2.63 -6.95
C GLU A 418 10.84 2.68 -7.56
N ASP A 419 10.41 3.80 -8.16
CA ASP A 419 9.09 3.93 -8.80
C ASP A 419 8.86 2.85 -9.87
N MET A 420 9.84 2.63 -10.75
CA MET A 420 9.73 1.63 -11.81
C MET A 420 9.80 0.20 -11.29
N PHE A 421 10.59 -0.04 -10.24
CA PHE A 421 10.62 -1.32 -9.54
C PHE A 421 9.29 -1.62 -8.86
N ILE A 422 8.77 -0.67 -8.08
CA ILE A 422 7.49 -0.73 -7.38
C ILE A 422 6.36 -0.97 -8.38
N LEU A 423 6.31 -0.22 -9.49
CA LEU A 423 5.29 -0.39 -10.52
C LEU A 423 5.28 -1.82 -11.08
N LYS A 424 6.46 -2.39 -11.38
CA LYS A 424 6.58 -3.76 -11.90
C LYS A 424 6.09 -4.79 -10.88
N VAL A 425 6.52 -4.67 -9.62
CA VAL A 425 6.08 -5.54 -8.52
C VAL A 425 4.58 -5.44 -8.31
N PHE A 426 4.04 -4.22 -8.28
CA PHE A 426 2.63 -3.95 -8.11
C PHE A 426 1.79 -4.58 -9.22
N ILE A 427 2.12 -4.40 -10.51
CA ILE A 427 1.33 -4.95 -11.62
C ILE A 427 1.19 -6.47 -11.49
N PHE A 428 2.27 -7.16 -11.16
CA PHE A 428 2.23 -8.60 -10.98
C PHE A 428 1.39 -9.00 -9.78
N GLN A 429 1.59 -8.35 -8.63
CA GLN A 429 0.86 -8.65 -7.41
C GLN A 429 -0.63 -8.34 -7.56
N PHE A 430 -0.96 -7.25 -8.25
CA PHE A 430 -2.32 -6.88 -8.60
C PHE A 430 -2.97 -7.99 -9.42
N VAL A 431 -2.36 -8.44 -10.51
CA VAL A 431 -2.91 -9.56 -11.29
C VAL A 431 -3.01 -10.83 -10.45
N ASN A 432 -2.01 -11.12 -9.62
CA ASN A 432 -1.95 -12.34 -8.83
C ASN A 432 -3.08 -12.42 -7.78
N PHE A 433 -3.29 -11.35 -7.00
CA PHE A 433 -4.30 -11.28 -5.95
C PHE A 433 -5.72 -11.02 -6.47
N TYR A 434 -5.89 -10.19 -7.51
CA TYR A 434 -7.23 -9.80 -7.99
C TYR A 434 -7.82 -10.75 -9.02
N SER A 435 -7.01 -11.56 -9.70
CA SER A 435 -7.50 -12.43 -10.79
C SER A 435 -8.55 -13.46 -10.37
N SER A 436 -8.43 -14.04 -9.17
CA SER A 436 -9.42 -15.01 -8.67
C SER A 436 -10.76 -14.33 -8.33
N PRO A 437 -10.79 -13.25 -7.50
CA PRO A 437 -11.98 -12.45 -7.29
C PRO A 437 -12.65 -11.93 -8.58
N VAL A 438 -11.86 -11.42 -9.54
CA VAL A 438 -12.36 -10.96 -10.84
C VAL A 438 -13.00 -12.10 -11.65
N TYR A 439 -12.42 -13.30 -11.60
CA TYR A 439 -12.99 -14.49 -12.24
C TYR A 439 -14.34 -14.88 -11.63
N ILE A 440 -14.42 -14.94 -10.30
CA ILE A 440 -15.67 -15.25 -9.58
C ILE A 440 -16.74 -14.19 -9.85
N ALA A 441 -16.36 -12.92 -9.88
CA ALA A 441 -17.27 -11.80 -10.09
C ALA A 441 -17.93 -11.81 -11.48
N PHE A 442 -17.14 -11.99 -12.55
CA PHE A 442 -17.58 -11.68 -13.92
C PHE A 442 -17.67 -12.87 -14.87
N PHE A 443 -16.91 -13.94 -14.63
CA PHE A 443 -16.79 -15.04 -15.58
C PHE A 443 -17.48 -16.32 -15.10
N LYS A 444 -17.42 -16.62 -13.80
CA LYS A 444 -18.01 -17.82 -13.21
C LYS A 444 -19.55 -17.82 -13.37
N GLY A 445 -20.12 -18.96 -13.78
CA GLY A 445 -21.57 -19.14 -13.97
C GLY A 445 -22.20 -18.42 -15.17
N ARG A 446 -21.46 -17.64 -15.96
CA ARG A 446 -22.04 -16.82 -17.04
C ARG A 446 -21.97 -17.47 -18.43
N PHE A 447 -20.95 -18.28 -18.68
CA PHE A 447 -20.70 -18.93 -19.98
C PHE A 447 -20.96 -20.45 -19.97
N VAL A 448 -21.87 -20.93 -19.11
CA VAL A 448 -22.08 -22.39 -18.91
C VAL A 448 -23.00 -23.01 -19.97
N GLY A 449 -23.95 -22.24 -20.52
CA GLY A 449 -24.94 -22.73 -21.48
C GLY A 449 -26.28 -23.06 -20.81
N TYR A 450 -26.96 -24.11 -21.28
CA TYR A 450 -28.21 -24.60 -20.69
C TYR A 450 -28.26 -26.13 -20.70
N PRO A 451 -29.12 -26.76 -19.88
CA PRO A 451 -29.26 -28.23 -19.88
C PRO A 451 -29.54 -28.80 -21.27
N GLY A 452 -28.62 -29.63 -21.77
CA GLY A 452 -28.64 -30.22 -23.11
C GLY A 452 -27.65 -29.59 -24.10
N ASN A 453 -27.14 -28.39 -23.84
CA ASN A 453 -26.10 -27.73 -24.65
C ASN A 453 -25.18 -26.89 -23.76
N TYR A 454 -24.19 -27.55 -23.15
CA TYR A 454 -23.21 -26.92 -22.27
C TYR A 454 -21.95 -26.53 -23.04
N ASN A 455 -21.43 -25.34 -22.77
CA ASN A 455 -20.14 -24.92 -23.31
C ASN A 455 -19.01 -25.62 -22.55
N THR A 456 -18.09 -26.23 -23.30
CA THR A 456 -16.90 -26.87 -22.74
C THR A 456 -15.65 -26.07 -23.09
N LEU A 457 -14.79 -25.83 -22.11
CA LEU A 457 -13.48 -25.21 -22.29
C LEU A 457 -12.43 -26.28 -21.99
N PHE A 458 -11.56 -26.57 -22.96
CA PHE A 458 -10.59 -27.68 -22.88
C PHE A 458 -11.21 -29.05 -22.55
N GLY A 459 -12.43 -29.32 -23.00
CA GLY A 459 -13.13 -30.59 -22.79
C GLY A 459 -13.80 -30.73 -21.41
N VAL A 460 -13.72 -29.73 -20.53
CA VAL A 460 -14.40 -29.70 -19.23
C VAL A 460 -15.54 -28.68 -19.27
N ARG A 461 -16.68 -29.00 -18.63
CA ARG A 461 -17.83 -28.09 -18.51
C ARG A 461 -17.44 -26.86 -17.67
N ASN A 462 -17.81 -25.66 -18.13
CA ASN A 462 -17.60 -24.43 -17.38
C ASN A 462 -18.32 -24.46 -16.02
N GLU A 463 -17.71 -23.86 -15.01
CA GLU A 463 -18.21 -23.89 -13.63
C GLU A 463 -19.45 -23.00 -13.43
N ASP A 464 -20.45 -23.58 -12.75
CA ASP A 464 -21.62 -22.87 -12.22
C ASP A 464 -21.28 -22.20 -10.87
N CYS A 465 -21.97 -21.10 -10.53
CA CYS A 465 -21.93 -20.56 -9.18
C CYS A 465 -22.51 -21.58 -8.20
N GLY A 466 -21.99 -21.62 -6.96
CA GLY A 466 -22.59 -22.40 -5.90
C GLY A 466 -24.02 -21.95 -5.57
N ALA A 467 -24.67 -22.76 -4.73
CA ALA A 467 -26.07 -22.62 -4.35
C ALA A 467 -26.45 -21.27 -3.70
N GLY A 468 -25.45 -20.50 -3.21
CA GLY A 468 -25.63 -19.16 -2.63
C GLY A 468 -25.50 -18.00 -3.61
N GLY A 469 -25.14 -18.25 -4.86
CA GLY A 469 -24.76 -17.22 -5.82
C GLY A 469 -23.28 -16.81 -5.71
N CYS A 470 -22.74 -16.25 -6.80
CA CYS A 470 -21.32 -15.90 -6.90
C CYS A 470 -20.89 -14.74 -5.98
N LEU A 471 -21.82 -13.86 -5.57
CA LEU A 471 -21.52 -12.71 -4.71
C LEU A 471 -21.12 -13.12 -3.27
N ILE A 472 -21.73 -14.19 -2.74
CA ILE A 472 -21.36 -14.74 -1.42
C ILE A 472 -20.00 -15.44 -1.48
N GLU A 473 -19.73 -16.20 -2.54
CA GLU A 473 -18.42 -16.84 -2.74
C GLU A 473 -17.31 -15.80 -2.82
N LEU A 474 -17.54 -14.70 -3.53
CA LEU A 474 -16.63 -13.56 -3.60
C LEU A 474 -16.43 -12.91 -2.23
N ALA A 475 -17.51 -12.64 -1.49
CA ALA A 475 -17.41 -12.05 -0.15
C ALA A 475 -16.62 -12.93 0.83
N GLN A 476 -16.79 -14.25 0.75
CA GLN A 476 -16.03 -15.22 1.55
C GLN A 476 -14.55 -15.23 1.18
N GLU A 477 -14.22 -15.27 -0.12
CA GLU A 477 -12.82 -15.22 -0.59
C GLU A 477 -12.13 -13.93 -0.13
N LEU A 478 -12.79 -12.78 -0.28
CA LEU A 478 -12.27 -11.49 0.18
C LEU A 478 -12.03 -11.48 1.69
N LEU A 479 -12.96 -12.00 2.48
CA LEU A 479 -12.80 -12.07 3.94
C LEU A 479 -11.64 -12.99 4.33
N VAL A 480 -11.47 -14.14 3.65
CA VAL A 480 -10.35 -15.06 3.89
C VAL A 480 -9.02 -14.40 3.50
N ILE A 481 -8.94 -13.67 2.38
CA ILE A 481 -7.71 -12.99 1.97
C ILE A 481 -7.38 -11.83 2.92
N MET A 482 -8.35 -10.98 3.24
CA MET A 482 -8.15 -9.80 4.10
C MET A 482 -7.85 -10.17 5.55
N VAL A 483 -8.55 -11.15 6.12
CA VAL A 483 -8.40 -11.55 7.53
C VAL A 483 -7.30 -12.61 7.69
N GLY A 484 -7.20 -13.54 6.74
CA GLY A 484 -6.28 -14.68 6.82
C GLY A 484 -4.82 -14.32 6.54
N LYS A 485 -4.55 -13.45 5.56
CA LYS A 485 -3.18 -12.98 5.31
C LYS A 485 -2.64 -12.21 6.53
N GLN A 486 -3.46 -11.34 7.11
CA GLN A 486 -3.06 -10.55 8.25
C GLN A 486 -2.79 -11.41 9.50
N LEU A 487 -3.68 -12.34 9.84
CA LEU A 487 -3.47 -13.20 11.00
C LEU A 487 -2.17 -13.99 10.90
N ILE A 488 -1.79 -14.44 9.71
CA ILE A 488 -0.55 -15.20 9.49
C ILE A 488 0.68 -14.30 9.61
N ASN A 489 0.65 -13.10 9.02
CA ASN A 489 1.74 -12.12 9.14
C ASN A 489 1.93 -11.69 10.60
N ASN A 490 0.84 -11.34 11.30
CA ASN A 490 0.87 -10.93 12.71
C ASN A 490 1.37 -12.04 13.64
N ILE A 491 1.06 -13.32 13.36
CA ILE A 491 1.55 -14.46 14.16
C ILE A 491 3.04 -14.71 13.91
N GLN A 492 3.53 -14.55 12.68
CA GLN A 492 4.95 -14.67 12.38
C GLN A 492 5.77 -13.58 13.08
N GLU A 493 5.18 -12.41 13.31
CA GLU A 493 5.79 -11.25 13.96
C GLU A 493 5.83 -11.35 15.49
N PHE A 494 4.95 -12.12 16.14
CA PHE A 494 4.87 -12.18 17.61
C PHE A 494 5.84 -13.18 18.28
N ILE A 495 6.64 -13.93 17.51
CA ILE A 495 7.58 -14.92 18.06
C ILE A 495 8.88 -14.21 18.49
N GLU A 496 8.83 -13.55 19.63
CA GLU A 496 9.95 -12.81 20.19
C GLU A 496 10.94 -13.75 20.91
N THR A 497 12.24 -13.62 20.61
CA THR A 497 13.32 -14.37 21.27
C THR A 497 14.01 -13.46 22.29
N GLN A 498 14.05 -13.83 23.57
CA GLN A 498 14.80 -13.09 24.60
C GLN A 498 16.30 -13.09 24.30
N ARG A 499 16.96 -11.93 24.43
CA ARG A 499 18.40 -11.73 24.16
C ARG A 499 19.14 -11.20 25.39
N ALA A 500 20.36 -11.69 25.58
CA ALA A 500 21.26 -11.31 26.68
C ALA A 500 21.89 -9.92 26.45
N GLU A 501 22.41 -9.29 27.51
CA GLU A 501 23.13 -8.02 27.44
C GLU A 501 24.44 -8.18 26.65
N VAL A 502 24.51 -7.55 25.48
CA VAL A 502 25.70 -7.50 24.61
C VAL A 502 26.02 -6.02 24.30
N SER A 503 27.23 -5.74 23.82
CA SER A 503 27.64 -4.41 23.36
C SER A 503 26.63 -3.83 22.34
N PRO A 504 26.47 -2.48 22.25
CA PRO A 504 25.41 -1.86 21.45
C PRO A 504 25.43 -2.22 19.97
N TRP A 505 26.62 -2.29 19.36
CA TRP A 505 26.77 -2.63 17.93
C TRP A 505 26.51 -4.11 17.65
N GLU A 506 26.80 -5.01 18.61
CA GLU A 506 26.47 -6.43 18.51
C GLU A 506 24.97 -6.67 18.71
N ALA A 507 24.33 -5.91 19.60
CA ALA A 507 22.88 -5.94 19.79
C ALA A 507 22.16 -5.49 18.50
N ASP A 508 22.58 -4.37 17.92
CA ASP A 508 22.03 -3.87 16.65
C ASP A 508 22.35 -4.83 15.49
N HIS A 509 23.50 -5.50 15.47
CA HIS A 509 23.82 -6.50 14.43
C HIS A 509 22.84 -7.67 14.40
N GLN A 510 22.29 -8.05 15.56
CA GLN A 510 21.33 -9.15 15.65
C GLN A 510 19.90 -8.73 15.23
N LEU A 511 19.65 -7.43 15.04
CA LEU A 511 18.36 -6.93 14.55
C LEU A 511 18.19 -7.23 13.05
N LEU A 512 16.93 -7.23 12.60
CA LEU A 512 16.56 -7.47 11.21
C LEU A 512 16.96 -6.27 10.35
N GLU A 513 17.38 -6.52 9.11
CA GLU A 513 17.62 -5.44 8.14
C GLU A 513 16.30 -4.83 7.68
N CYS A 514 16.28 -3.50 7.53
CA CYS A 514 15.12 -2.79 6.97
C CYS A 514 15.25 -2.77 5.44
N GLU A 515 14.55 -3.68 4.75
CA GLU A 515 14.56 -3.80 3.28
C GLU A 515 13.77 -2.68 2.55
N GLY A 516 13.36 -1.64 3.26
CA GLY A 516 12.58 -0.52 2.76
C GLY A 516 11.08 -0.60 3.09
N LEU A 517 10.28 0.28 2.49
CA LEU A 517 8.84 0.43 2.75
C LEU A 517 7.94 -0.21 1.69
N LEU A 518 8.52 -0.90 0.69
CA LEU A 518 7.78 -1.45 -0.44
C LEU A 518 6.74 -2.48 0.02
N SER A 519 7.12 -3.43 0.88
CA SER A 519 6.21 -4.45 1.41
C SER A 519 5.04 -3.82 2.16
N GLU A 520 5.34 -2.83 3.01
CA GLU A 520 4.36 -2.17 3.87
C GLU A 520 3.34 -1.36 3.06
N TYR A 521 3.78 -0.54 2.11
CA TYR A 521 2.87 0.15 1.20
C TYR A 521 2.10 -0.82 0.30
N LEU A 522 2.76 -1.85 -0.24
CA LEU A 522 2.11 -2.82 -1.12
C LEU A 522 0.96 -3.52 -0.40
N GLU A 523 1.14 -3.89 0.86
CA GLU A 523 0.10 -4.50 1.68
C GLU A 523 -1.12 -3.60 1.80
N MET A 524 -0.90 -2.34 2.20
CA MET A 524 -1.98 -1.38 2.43
C MET A 524 -2.66 -0.94 1.13
N VAL A 525 -1.92 -0.82 0.02
CA VAL A 525 -2.49 -0.46 -1.30
C VAL A 525 -3.30 -1.61 -1.89
N ILE A 526 -2.85 -2.86 -1.71
CA ILE A 526 -3.66 -4.03 -2.08
C ILE A 526 -4.91 -4.11 -1.21
N GLN A 527 -4.83 -3.81 0.08
CA GLN A 527 -6.00 -3.73 0.95
C GLN A 527 -6.97 -2.62 0.49
N PHE A 528 -6.48 -1.43 0.16
CA PHE A 528 -7.26 -0.31 -0.41
C PHE A 528 -8.04 -0.74 -1.66
N GLY A 529 -7.41 -1.49 -2.56
CA GLY A 529 -8.09 -2.01 -3.75
C GLY A 529 -9.19 -3.02 -3.42
N PHE A 530 -9.02 -3.91 -2.43
CA PHE A 530 -10.10 -4.84 -2.04
C PHE A 530 -11.33 -4.10 -1.52
N ILE A 531 -11.12 -3.04 -0.74
CA ILE A 531 -12.20 -2.26 -0.13
C ILE A 531 -12.90 -1.37 -1.15
N THR A 532 -12.23 -0.97 -2.24
CA THR A 532 -12.81 -0.08 -3.25
C THR A 532 -13.39 -0.85 -4.44
N ILE A 533 -12.66 -1.82 -4.99
CA ILE A 533 -13.02 -2.56 -6.21
C ILE A 533 -14.23 -3.49 -5.99
N PHE A 534 -14.32 -4.12 -4.81
CA PHE A 534 -15.35 -5.14 -4.52
C PHE A 534 -16.30 -4.76 -3.39
N VAL A 535 -16.45 -3.48 -3.08
CA VAL A 535 -17.27 -3.05 -1.95
C VAL A 535 -18.75 -3.43 -2.08
N ALA A 536 -19.24 -3.51 -3.33
CA ALA A 536 -20.58 -3.99 -3.63
C ALA A 536 -20.84 -5.43 -3.12
N ALA A 537 -19.79 -6.25 -3.01
CA ALA A 537 -19.88 -7.63 -2.56
C ALA A 537 -19.82 -7.78 -1.03
N CYS A 538 -19.12 -6.88 -0.32
CA CYS A 538 -18.95 -6.99 1.13
C CYS A 538 -19.01 -5.60 1.81
N PRO A 539 -20.18 -5.21 2.37
CA PRO A 539 -20.34 -3.92 3.05
C PRO A 539 -19.48 -3.74 4.30
N LEU A 540 -19.05 -4.83 4.94
CA LEU A 540 -18.20 -4.79 6.13
C LEU A 540 -16.70 -4.70 5.83
N ALA A 541 -16.29 -4.75 4.55
CA ALA A 541 -14.88 -4.68 4.17
C ALA A 541 -14.15 -3.44 4.76
N PRO A 542 -14.74 -2.21 4.76
CA PRO A 542 -14.09 -1.07 5.38
C PRO A 542 -13.88 -1.22 6.89
N LEU A 543 -14.82 -1.88 7.61
CA LEU A 543 -14.70 -2.11 9.05
C LEU A 543 -13.55 -3.06 9.37
N PHE A 544 -13.41 -4.16 8.61
CA PHE A 544 -12.30 -5.07 8.78
C PHE A 544 -10.96 -4.40 8.46
N ALA A 545 -10.91 -3.57 7.41
CA ALA A 545 -9.73 -2.79 7.09
C ALA A 545 -9.38 -1.76 8.17
N LEU A 546 -10.37 -1.10 8.77
CA LEU A 546 -10.16 -0.16 9.87
C LEU A 546 -9.54 -0.85 11.08
N ILE A 547 -10.08 -1.99 11.50
CA ILE A 547 -9.53 -2.78 12.62
C ILE A 547 -8.10 -3.23 12.28
N ASN A 548 -7.88 -3.65 11.03
CA ASN A 548 -6.58 -4.06 10.56
C ASN A 548 -5.54 -2.95 10.70
N ASN A 549 -5.81 -1.79 10.10
CA ASN A 549 -4.87 -0.67 10.09
C ASN A 549 -4.65 -0.11 11.49
N TRP A 550 -5.66 -0.19 12.36
CA TRP A 550 -5.52 0.21 13.76
C TRP A 550 -4.49 -0.64 14.50
N VAL A 551 -4.48 -1.95 14.25
CA VAL A 551 -3.48 -2.87 14.80
C VAL A 551 -2.13 -2.67 14.10
N GLU A 552 -2.14 -2.53 12.78
CA GLU A 552 -0.95 -2.39 11.95
C GLU A 552 -0.08 -1.20 12.35
N ILE A 553 -0.68 -0.03 12.57
CA ILE A 553 0.06 1.17 12.99
C ILE A 553 0.94 0.87 14.22
N ARG A 554 0.50 -0.02 15.11
CA ARG A 554 1.24 -0.40 16.32
C ARG A 554 2.25 -1.52 16.09
N LEU A 555 1.89 -2.52 15.28
CA LEU A 555 2.83 -3.57 14.88
C LEU A 555 4.02 -2.98 14.14
N ASP A 556 3.77 -2.12 13.14
CA ASP A 556 4.83 -1.42 12.41
C ASP A 556 5.64 -0.52 13.33
N ALA A 557 5.00 0.27 14.20
CA ALA A 557 5.72 1.11 15.15
C ALA A 557 6.66 0.29 16.06
N GLN A 558 6.23 -0.88 16.52
CA GLN A 558 7.06 -1.79 17.29
C GLN A 558 8.20 -2.34 16.43
N LYS A 559 7.90 -2.85 15.24
CA LYS A 559 8.89 -3.39 14.28
C LYS A 559 10.02 -2.40 14.01
N PHE A 560 9.70 -1.13 13.71
CA PHE A 560 10.70 -0.08 13.47
C PHE A 560 11.51 0.31 14.71
N VAL A 561 10.93 0.26 15.91
CA VAL A 561 11.61 0.71 17.14
C VAL A 561 12.43 -0.40 17.79
N THR A 562 11.99 -1.65 17.75
CA THR A 562 12.58 -2.77 18.51
C THR A 562 13.20 -3.87 17.65
N GLU A 563 12.70 -4.13 16.44
CA GLU A 563 13.09 -5.32 15.66
C GLU A 563 14.04 -5.00 14.51
N TYR A 564 13.83 -3.86 13.85
CA TYR A 564 14.68 -3.42 12.76
C TYR A 564 15.93 -2.70 13.24
N ARG A 565 17.01 -2.91 12.49
CA ARG A 565 18.17 -2.01 12.47
C ARG A 565 17.72 -0.63 12.03
N ARG A 566 18.37 0.40 12.56
CA ARG A 566 18.09 1.78 12.16
C ARG A 566 18.32 1.94 10.65
N PRO A 567 17.32 2.37 9.87
CA PRO A 567 17.51 2.67 8.47
C PRO A 567 18.32 3.95 8.27
N VAL A 568 18.97 4.07 7.11
CA VAL A 568 19.60 5.33 6.70
C VAL A 568 18.50 6.33 6.37
N VAL A 569 18.69 7.58 6.79
CA VAL A 569 17.70 8.64 6.61
C VAL A 569 17.64 9.06 5.15
N GLU A 570 16.45 8.91 4.56
CA GLU A 570 16.14 9.33 3.21
C GLU A 570 15.10 10.45 3.22
N ARG A 571 15.33 11.46 2.38
CA ARG A 571 14.38 12.54 2.14
C ARG A 571 13.39 12.09 1.07
N ALA A 572 12.12 12.40 1.29
CA ALA A 572 11.04 12.12 0.34
C ALA A 572 10.11 13.34 0.28
N GLN A 573 9.68 13.67 -0.95
CA GLN A 573 8.76 14.77 -1.20
C GLN A 573 7.31 14.31 -1.07
N ASP A 574 7.01 13.09 -1.52
CA ASP A 574 5.70 12.47 -1.48
C ASP A 574 5.84 10.94 -1.27
N ILE A 575 4.73 10.21 -1.44
CA ILE A 575 4.70 8.75 -1.36
C ILE A 575 5.13 8.07 -2.67
N GLY A 576 5.62 8.83 -3.66
CA GLY A 576 6.06 8.34 -4.97
C GLY A 576 4.93 7.75 -5.83
N ILE A 577 5.28 6.71 -6.60
CA ILE A 577 4.37 6.02 -7.53
C ILE A 577 3.09 5.44 -6.90
N TRP A 578 3.02 5.33 -5.57
CA TRP A 578 1.83 4.81 -4.90
C TRP A 578 0.58 5.67 -5.11
N LEU A 579 0.73 6.99 -5.22
CA LEU A 579 -0.40 7.88 -5.51
C LEU A 579 -1.05 7.59 -6.88
N PRO A 580 -0.33 7.59 -8.01
CA PRO A 580 -0.93 7.24 -9.30
C PRO A 580 -1.44 5.79 -9.37
N ILE A 581 -0.82 4.85 -8.63
CA ILE A 581 -1.35 3.49 -8.49
C ILE A 581 -2.74 3.50 -7.82
N MET A 582 -2.91 4.21 -6.70
CA MET A 582 -4.20 4.31 -6.02
C MET A 582 -5.24 5.06 -6.86
N GLN A 583 -4.83 6.05 -7.65
CA GLN A 583 -5.70 6.70 -8.62
C GLN A 583 -6.19 5.68 -9.67
N PHE A 584 -5.31 4.86 -10.25
CA PHE A 584 -5.71 3.79 -11.17
C PHE A 584 -6.72 2.82 -10.53
N ILE A 585 -6.45 2.37 -9.30
CA ILE A 585 -7.36 1.49 -8.55
C ILE A 585 -8.73 2.16 -8.37
N THR A 586 -8.76 3.43 -8.01
CA THR A 586 -10.01 4.19 -7.79
C THR A 586 -10.85 4.28 -9.07
N HIS A 587 -10.22 4.56 -10.23
CA HIS A 587 -10.93 4.58 -11.51
C HIS A 587 -11.44 3.18 -11.89
N ALA A 588 -10.62 2.13 -11.70
CA ALA A 588 -11.03 0.75 -11.94
C ALA A 588 -12.17 0.31 -11.00
N ALA A 589 -12.20 0.81 -9.77
CA ALA A 589 -13.23 0.50 -8.79
C ALA A 589 -14.62 1.04 -9.19
N VAL A 590 -14.71 2.24 -9.78
CA VAL A 590 -15.98 2.80 -10.29
C VAL A 590 -16.59 1.85 -11.32
N LEU A 591 -15.78 1.43 -12.29
CA LEU A 591 -16.21 0.53 -13.34
C LEU A 591 -16.58 -0.84 -12.78
N THR A 592 -15.72 -1.43 -11.94
CA THR A 592 -15.94 -2.76 -11.36
C THR A 592 -17.22 -2.81 -10.53
N ASN A 593 -17.47 -1.81 -9.67
CA ASN A 593 -18.70 -1.75 -8.88
C ASN A 593 -19.95 -1.63 -9.75
N ALA A 594 -19.89 -0.83 -10.84
CA ALA A 594 -20.99 -0.73 -11.79
C ALA A 594 -21.31 -2.10 -12.43
N PHE A 595 -20.28 -2.83 -12.89
CA PHE A 595 -20.46 -4.17 -13.45
C PHE A 595 -20.94 -5.20 -12.41
N LEU A 596 -20.43 -5.16 -11.17
CA LEU A 596 -20.86 -6.05 -10.09
C LEU A 596 -22.35 -5.90 -9.79
N ILE A 597 -22.82 -4.65 -9.65
CA ILE A 597 -24.24 -4.37 -9.42
C ILE A 597 -25.09 -4.75 -10.63
N ALA A 598 -24.58 -4.48 -11.84
CA ALA A 598 -25.35 -4.75 -13.05
C ALA A 598 -25.51 -6.25 -13.31
N PHE A 599 -24.44 -7.03 -13.16
CA PHE A 599 -24.36 -8.39 -13.69
C PHE A 599 -24.28 -9.50 -12.66
N THR A 600 -23.79 -9.20 -11.45
CA THR A 600 -23.57 -10.20 -10.39
C THR A 600 -24.64 -10.10 -9.29
N SER A 601 -25.12 -8.88 -9.00
CA SER A 601 -26.22 -8.62 -8.05
C SER A 601 -27.61 -8.94 -8.63
N SER A 602 -28.54 -9.32 -7.75
CA SER A 602 -29.96 -9.51 -8.10
C SER A 602 -30.78 -8.21 -8.06
N PHE A 603 -30.15 -7.06 -7.82
CA PHE A 603 -30.81 -5.76 -7.70
C PHE A 603 -31.60 -5.36 -8.95
N LEU A 604 -30.96 -5.32 -10.12
CA LEU A 604 -31.63 -4.91 -11.37
C LEU A 604 -32.75 -5.89 -11.80
N PRO A 605 -32.57 -7.23 -11.75
CA PRO A 605 -33.67 -8.17 -11.99
C PRO A 605 -34.87 -7.95 -11.06
N ARG A 606 -34.63 -7.74 -9.75
CA ARG A 606 -35.70 -7.45 -8.78
C ARG A 606 -36.41 -6.13 -9.09
N LEU A 607 -35.65 -5.10 -9.45
CA LEU A 607 -36.19 -3.79 -9.80
C LEU A 607 -37.06 -3.85 -11.07
N TYR A 608 -36.59 -4.57 -12.09
CA TYR A 608 -37.34 -4.79 -13.33
C TYR A 608 -38.66 -5.51 -13.06
N TYR A 609 -38.64 -6.59 -12.27
CA TYR A 609 -39.86 -7.34 -11.92
C TYR A 609 -40.84 -6.48 -11.09
N ARG A 610 -40.32 -5.70 -10.13
CA ARG A 610 -41.11 -4.79 -9.30
C ARG A 610 -41.88 -3.75 -10.11
N TYR A 611 -41.27 -3.24 -11.18
CA TYR A 611 -41.87 -2.20 -12.02
C TYR A 611 -42.83 -2.76 -13.07
N THR A 612 -42.54 -3.95 -13.62
CA THR A 612 -43.27 -4.50 -14.78
C THR A 612 -44.40 -5.46 -14.40
N ARG A 613 -44.26 -6.23 -13.32
CA ARG A 613 -45.19 -7.32 -12.98
C ARG A 613 -45.90 -7.04 -11.66
N ASP A 614 -45.17 -7.05 -10.55
CA ASP A 614 -45.75 -6.93 -9.22
C ASP A 614 -44.84 -6.17 -8.25
N ARG A 615 -45.39 -5.13 -7.63
CA ARG A 615 -44.70 -4.29 -6.64
C ARG A 615 -44.25 -5.07 -5.40
N THR A 616 -44.97 -6.11 -5.01
CA THR A 616 -44.69 -6.91 -3.79
C THR A 616 -43.61 -7.98 -3.99
N LEU A 617 -43.10 -8.14 -5.21
CA LEU A 617 -42.15 -9.20 -5.62
C LEU A 617 -42.70 -10.63 -5.49
N SER A 618 -44.03 -10.80 -5.37
CA SER A 618 -44.62 -12.14 -5.31
C SER A 618 -44.43 -12.88 -6.64
N GLY A 619 -44.00 -14.14 -6.59
CA GLY A 619 -43.69 -14.96 -7.77
C GLY A 619 -42.36 -14.66 -8.46
N PHE A 620 -41.49 -13.83 -7.86
CA PHE A 620 -40.19 -13.48 -8.44
C PHE A 620 -39.30 -14.71 -8.70
N VAL A 621 -39.28 -15.68 -7.78
CA VAL A 621 -38.46 -16.90 -7.93
C VAL A 621 -38.92 -17.68 -9.16
N ASN A 622 -40.23 -17.81 -9.37
CA ASN A 622 -40.80 -18.50 -10.52
C ASN A 622 -40.48 -17.77 -11.85
N PHE A 623 -40.40 -16.44 -11.83
CA PHE A 623 -39.99 -15.65 -13.01
C PHE A 623 -38.51 -15.85 -13.38
N THR A 624 -37.62 -15.98 -12.39
CA THR A 624 -36.18 -16.12 -12.64
C THR A 624 -35.73 -17.52 -13.07
N LEU A 625 -36.55 -18.55 -12.81
CA LEU A 625 -36.24 -19.94 -13.12
C LEU A 625 -36.84 -20.35 -14.47
N ALA A 626 -36.01 -20.89 -15.36
CA ALA A 626 -36.44 -21.56 -16.59
C ALA A 626 -36.61 -23.07 -16.37
N THR A 627 -37.51 -23.67 -17.15
CA THR A 627 -37.71 -25.13 -17.20
C THR A 627 -36.74 -25.73 -18.22
N SER A 628 -36.17 -26.89 -17.93
CA SER A 628 -35.26 -27.61 -18.83
C SER A 628 -35.93 -27.97 -20.17
N PRO A 629 -35.21 -27.91 -21.30
CA PRO A 629 -35.77 -28.27 -22.60
C PRO A 629 -36.31 -29.69 -22.65
N GLY A 630 -37.37 -29.91 -23.43
CA GLY A 630 -38.07 -31.19 -23.48
C GLY A 630 -37.22 -32.39 -23.93
N ASN A 631 -36.11 -32.16 -24.65
CA ASN A 631 -35.15 -33.21 -25.01
C ASN A 631 -34.38 -33.70 -23.79
N TYR A 632 -33.86 -32.77 -22.97
CA TYR A 632 -33.13 -33.09 -21.74
C TYR A 632 -34.07 -33.71 -20.68
N SER A 633 -35.28 -33.18 -20.55
CA SER A 633 -36.29 -33.69 -19.61
C SER A 633 -36.73 -35.13 -19.93
N ARG A 634 -36.70 -35.54 -21.21
CA ARG A 634 -36.98 -36.91 -21.65
C ARG A 634 -35.86 -37.88 -21.29
N GLU A 635 -34.61 -37.46 -21.41
CA GLU A 635 -33.45 -38.27 -20.99
C GLU A 635 -33.42 -38.48 -19.48
N GLN A 636 -33.79 -37.45 -18.70
CA GLN A 636 -33.75 -37.48 -17.23
C GLN A 636 -35.07 -37.95 -16.57
N SER A 637 -36.08 -38.34 -17.35
CA SER A 637 -37.43 -38.77 -16.89
C SER A 637 -38.26 -37.75 -16.09
N ALA A 638 -37.76 -36.54 -15.82
CA ALA A 638 -38.49 -35.47 -15.15
C ALA A 638 -37.96 -34.09 -15.55
N PRO A 639 -38.83 -33.06 -15.67
CA PRO A 639 -38.39 -31.69 -15.90
C PRO A 639 -37.72 -31.11 -14.64
N CYS A 640 -36.59 -30.43 -14.82
CA CYS A 640 -35.90 -29.72 -13.77
C CYS A 640 -35.81 -28.22 -14.10
N ARG A 641 -35.53 -27.39 -13.10
CA ARG A 641 -35.39 -25.95 -13.27
C ARG A 641 -33.94 -25.50 -13.18
N TYR A 642 -33.62 -24.41 -13.87
CA TYR A 642 -32.31 -23.77 -13.79
C TYR A 642 -32.46 -22.25 -13.85
N LEU A 643 -31.44 -21.54 -13.37
CA LEU A 643 -31.44 -20.09 -13.40
C LEU A 643 -31.21 -19.59 -14.84
N GLY A 644 -32.16 -18.84 -15.38
CA GLY A 644 -32.06 -18.29 -16.72
C GLY A 644 -33.39 -17.80 -17.27
N LEU A 645 -33.35 -16.79 -18.14
CA LEU A 645 -34.54 -16.24 -18.82
C LEU A 645 -34.67 -16.87 -20.22
N ARG A 646 -34.93 -18.17 -20.24
CA ARG A 646 -35.09 -18.96 -21.46
C ARG A 646 -36.47 -19.64 -21.53
N ASP A 647 -36.93 -19.88 -22.72
CA ASP A 647 -38.15 -20.62 -23.03
C ASP A 647 -37.85 -22.14 -23.17
N GLU A 648 -38.90 -22.95 -23.30
CA GLU A 648 -38.81 -24.42 -23.25
C GLU A 648 -37.98 -25.03 -24.41
N ASN A 649 -37.75 -24.25 -25.47
CA ASN A 649 -36.91 -24.64 -26.60
C ASN A 649 -35.43 -24.29 -26.38
N GLY A 650 -35.10 -23.57 -25.29
CA GLY A 650 -33.76 -23.11 -24.99
C GLY A 650 -33.39 -21.77 -25.65
N GLU A 651 -34.31 -21.10 -26.33
CA GLU A 651 -34.10 -19.74 -26.84
C GLU A 651 -34.17 -18.71 -25.70
N TYR A 652 -33.78 -17.46 -25.99
CA TYR A 652 -33.84 -16.37 -25.01
C TYR A 652 -35.18 -15.66 -25.11
N ARG A 653 -35.83 -15.45 -23.95
CA ARG A 653 -37.07 -14.67 -23.89
C ARG A 653 -36.80 -13.18 -24.14
N PRO A 654 -37.77 -12.41 -24.66
CA PRO A 654 -37.63 -10.96 -24.82
C PRO A 654 -37.21 -10.23 -23.54
N GLU A 655 -37.66 -10.71 -22.37
CA GLU A 655 -37.29 -10.17 -21.06
C GLU A 655 -35.78 -10.22 -20.79
N TYR A 656 -35.07 -11.21 -21.35
CA TYR A 656 -33.61 -11.29 -21.24
C TYR A 656 -32.94 -10.07 -21.90
N PHE A 657 -33.36 -9.72 -23.12
CA PHE A 657 -32.79 -8.59 -23.85
C PHE A 657 -33.15 -7.24 -23.23
N HIS A 658 -34.38 -7.10 -22.70
CA HIS A 658 -34.77 -5.91 -21.95
C HIS A 658 -33.91 -5.74 -20.69
N LEU A 659 -33.71 -6.81 -19.93
CA LEU A 659 -32.86 -6.77 -18.74
C LEU A 659 -31.40 -6.45 -19.10
N LEU A 660 -30.86 -7.05 -20.17
CA LEU A 660 -29.50 -6.77 -20.64
C LEU A 660 -29.32 -5.30 -21.03
N ALA A 661 -30.30 -4.72 -21.74
CA ALA A 661 -30.28 -3.30 -22.10
C ALA A 661 -30.30 -2.39 -20.86
N ILE A 662 -31.10 -2.72 -19.85
CA ILE A 662 -31.14 -2.00 -18.56
C ILE A 662 -29.80 -2.13 -17.82
N GLN A 663 -29.20 -3.32 -17.80
CA GLN A 663 -27.90 -3.56 -17.16
C GLN A 663 -26.80 -2.70 -17.79
N LEU A 664 -26.70 -2.69 -19.12
CA LEU A 664 -25.70 -1.88 -19.83
C LEU A 664 -25.95 -0.38 -19.64
N SER A 665 -27.21 0.05 -19.70
CA SER A 665 -27.59 1.46 -19.46
C SER A 665 -27.23 1.89 -18.03
N PHE A 666 -27.47 1.03 -17.04
CA PHE A 666 -27.12 1.28 -15.65
C PHE A 666 -25.60 1.50 -15.48
N VAL A 667 -24.77 0.65 -16.10
CA VAL A 667 -23.30 0.80 -16.03
C VAL A 667 -22.87 2.17 -16.56
N ILE A 668 -23.35 2.56 -17.74
CA ILE A 668 -23.02 3.85 -18.36
C ILE A 668 -23.45 5.01 -17.46
N ILE A 669 -24.68 4.98 -16.93
CA ILE A 669 -25.20 6.05 -16.06
C ILE A 669 -24.39 6.13 -14.77
N PHE A 670 -24.15 4.99 -14.12
CA PHE A 670 -23.40 4.93 -12.86
C PHE A 670 -22.00 5.52 -13.03
N GLU A 671 -21.28 5.10 -14.07
CA GLU A 671 -19.93 5.56 -14.39
C GLU A 671 -19.89 7.09 -14.60
N HIS A 672 -20.74 7.61 -15.50
CA HIS A 672 -20.73 9.03 -15.84
C HIS A 672 -21.13 9.92 -14.66
N VAL A 673 -22.10 9.49 -13.83
CA VAL A 673 -22.50 10.23 -12.64
C VAL A 673 -21.36 10.31 -11.63
N VAL A 674 -20.72 9.18 -11.33
CA VAL A 674 -19.63 9.14 -10.35
C VAL A 674 -18.42 9.95 -10.82
N PHE A 675 -18.00 9.81 -12.09
CA PHE A 675 -16.88 10.59 -12.61
C PHE A 675 -17.19 12.09 -12.72
N PHE A 676 -18.43 12.45 -13.08
CA PHE A 676 -18.84 13.84 -13.11
C PHE A 676 -18.75 14.48 -11.72
N ILE A 677 -19.31 13.82 -10.69
CA ILE A 677 -19.24 14.31 -9.31
C ILE A 677 -17.79 14.32 -8.81
N GLY A 678 -17.00 13.29 -9.12
CA GLY A 678 -15.59 13.23 -8.77
C GLY A 678 -14.80 14.42 -9.33
N ARG A 679 -15.04 14.79 -10.60
CA ARG A 679 -14.40 15.95 -11.23
C ARG A 679 -14.85 17.28 -10.64
N LEU A 680 -16.10 17.38 -10.18
CA LEU A 680 -16.56 18.56 -9.44
C LEU A 680 -15.82 18.70 -8.09
N ILE A 681 -15.58 17.60 -7.40
CA ILE A 681 -14.84 17.58 -6.13
C ILE A 681 -13.40 18.04 -6.35
N ASP A 682 -12.72 17.50 -7.37
CA ASP A 682 -11.38 17.90 -7.78
C ASP A 682 -11.31 19.40 -8.09
N MET A 683 -12.29 19.95 -8.83
CA MET A 683 -12.37 21.39 -9.08
C MET A 683 -12.60 22.24 -7.82
N MET A 684 -13.28 21.70 -6.79
CA MET A 684 -13.61 22.42 -5.57
C MET A 684 -12.52 22.37 -4.50
N VAL A 685 -11.71 21.32 -4.46
CA VAL A 685 -10.69 21.09 -3.43
C VAL A 685 -9.31 21.29 -4.06
N PRO A 686 -8.64 22.45 -3.85
CA PRO A 686 -7.32 22.67 -4.44
C PRO A 686 -6.27 21.74 -3.83
N ASP A 687 -5.35 21.26 -4.67
CA ASP A 687 -4.23 20.39 -4.30
C ASP A 687 -3.31 21.01 -3.24
N ILE A 688 -3.14 22.34 -3.22
CA ILE A 688 -2.30 23.04 -2.24
C ILE A 688 -3.21 23.87 -1.33
N PRO A 689 -3.10 23.75 0.01
CA PRO A 689 -3.88 24.59 0.91
C PRO A 689 -3.42 26.04 0.82
N GLU A 690 -4.38 26.97 0.84
CA GLU A 690 -4.15 28.41 0.72
C GLU A 690 -3.09 28.95 1.71
N GLU A 691 -3.10 28.46 2.95
CA GLU A 691 -2.11 28.85 3.97
C GLU A 691 -0.67 28.51 3.57
N VAL A 692 -0.46 27.36 2.93
CA VAL A 692 0.86 26.92 2.46
C VAL A 692 1.23 27.68 1.20
N GLU A 693 0.28 27.90 0.29
CA GLU A 693 0.51 28.71 -0.91
C GLU A 693 0.97 30.14 -0.56
N ILE A 694 0.34 30.77 0.44
CA ILE A 694 0.75 32.09 0.94
C ILE A 694 2.17 32.05 1.53
N LYS A 695 2.52 31.00 2.28
CA LYS A 695 3.87 30.82 2.84
C LYS A 695 4.91 30.68 1.73
N ILE A 696 4.67 29.83 0.73
CA ILE A 696 5.55 29.65 -0.44
C ILE A 696 5.75 30.98 -1.16
N LYS A 697 4.66 31.71 -1.44
CA LYS A 697 4.73 33.03 -2.10
C LYS A 697 5.56 34.02 -1.30
N ARG A 698 5.43 34.03 0.03
CA ARG A 698 6.21 34.89 0.93
C ARG A 698 7.69 34.53 0.92
N GLU A 699 8.04 33.25 0.99
CA GLU A 699 9.42 32.78 0.92
C GLU A 699 10.07 33.13 -0.42
N HIS A 700 9.36 32.90 -1.53
CA HIS A 700 9.80 33.30 -2.87
C HIS A 700 10.02 34.81 -2.99
N TYR A 701 9.14 35.63 -2.38
CA TYR A 701 9.31 37.08 -2.34
C TYR A 701 10.59 37.47 -1.59
N MET A 702 10.80 36.93 -0.38
CA MET A 702 11.99 37.19 0.43
C MET A 702 13.28 36.72 -0.27
N ALA A 703 13.26 35.56 -0.94
CA ALA A 703 14.41 35.07 -1.71
C ALA A 703 14.78 36.00 -2.88
N LYS A 704 13.77 36.53 -3.60
CA LYS A 704 13.98 37.51 -4.68
C LYS A 704 14.58 38.81 -4.16
N GLU A 705 14.11 39.30 -3.02
CA GLU A 705 14.63 40.51 -2.37
C GLU A 705 16.10 40.32 -1.96
N ALA A 706 16.43 39.19 -1.32
CA ALA A 706 17.81 38.85 -0.96
C ALA A 706 18.75 38.74 -2.19
N LEU A 707 18.26 38.22 -3.32
CA LEU A 707 19.03 38.19 -4.57
C LEU A 707 19.23 39.58 -5.17
N ALA A 708 18.23 40.46 -5.07
CA ALA A 708 18.33 41.84 -5.53
C ALA A 708 19.35 42.65 -4.71
N GLU A 709 19.33 42.53 -3.38
CA GLU A 709 20.31 43.18 -2.50
C GLU A 709 21.75 42.73 -2.79
N ASN A 710 21.95 41.43 -3.05
CA ASN A 710 23.25 40.89 -3.44
C ASN A 710 23.74 41.42 -4.79
N ARG A 711 22.83 41.70 -5.74
CA ARG A 711 23.18 42.33 -7.03
C ARG A 711 23.56 43.79 -6.86
N VAL A 712 22.87 44.52 -5.98
CA VAL A 712 23.19 45.93 -5.68
C VAL A 712 24.57 46.04 -5.00
N HIS A 713 24.92 45.12 -4.09
CA HIS A 713 26.24 45.09 -3.45
C HIS A 713 27.39 44.64 -4.39
N LYS A 714 27.07 44.02 -5.53
CA LYS A 714 28.03 43.71 -6.62
C LYS A 714 28.13 44.81 -7.67
N GLY A 715 27.60 46.01 -7.41
CA GLY A 715 27.90 47.20 -8.21
C GLY A 715 29.41 47.48 -8.28
N PRO A 716 29.92 48.09 -9.36
CA PRO A 716 31.34 48.13 -9.66
C PRO A 716 32.10 48.84 -8.54
N LYS A 717 33.03 48.13 -7.89
CA LYS A 717 34.09 48.78 -7.12
C LYS A 717 34.83 49.71 -8.08
N ARG A 718 34.58 51.02 -7.98
CA ARG A 718 35.44 52.02 -8.65
C ARG A 718 36.88 51.72 -8.23
N PRO A 719 37.83 51.63 -9.17
CA PRO A 719 39.23 51.48 -8.81
C PRO A 719 39.63 52.75 -8.05
N THR A 720 39.82 52.63 -6.74
CA THR A 720 40.56 53.63 -5.97
C THR A 720 41.96 53.64 -6.56
N ARG A 721 42.25 54.68 -7.36
CA ARG A 721 43.62 55.04 -7.72
C ARG A 721 44.42 55.17 -6.43
N CYS A 722 45.41 54.31 -6.25
CA CYS A 722 46.55 54.62 -5.40
C CYS A 722 47.17 55.91 -5.96
N LEU A 723 47.21 56.95 -5.14
CA LEU A 723 48.14 58.07 -5.26
C LEU A 723 49.24 57.85 -4.24
#